data_AF-A0AA88ACN6-F1
#
_entry.id   AF-A0AA88ACN6-F1
#
_cell.length_a   1.000
_cell.length_b   1.000
_cell.length_c   1.000
_cell.angle_alpha   90.00
_cell.angle_beta   90.00
_cell.angle_gamma   90.00
#
_symmetry.space_group_name_H-M   'P 1'
#
loop_
_entity.id
_entity.type
_entity.pdbx_description
1 polymer ?
#
loop_
_entity_poly.entity_id
_entity_poly.type
_entity_poly.pdbx_seq_one_letter_code
_entity_poly.pdbx_strand_id
1 'polypeptide(L)'
;MMELFERLGVEMEISDMSFSVSLDKGKGCEWGSRNGLSSLFAQKRNLFNPYFHHMLREILKFKDDVIRYLELLDNNPDLGRNETLGEFIKSHGYSEFFQKAYLIPICGLIWSSSSEAVMSFSAFSVLSFCRNHHLLLLFGQPQWLTVKGGSHFYVKKVREELERRGCQVRTGCEVQMISTTDEGCTVHCQDGSKELYNRCIVAVHAPDTLTLLGDQATSDERRVLGAFQYVDCDAFLHRNKNFMPRNVAAWSAWNFLGNTDNKVCLTYWLNVLQNIGETSFPFLVTLNPEHPPKHILHKWSTGYLVPSVAASKASLELHHIQGKRGIWFCGPSQGYGFHEDGIKAGMAAAYGMLGKSCDLPSNSKHVVPSLMETGARLLVTRFLRHFINVGCLILLEEGGTIFNFEGSTERCSYRTVIKVHSPQFYWKVMTQADLGLADAYINGDFTFADKDEGLLNLFMVLIANRDHSKPSVSITNKSKSLRGWWTPMLMTASIASAKFFFQHVSRQNTLTQARRNISRHYDLAIIDKNHEVLEIGSGWGSLAIELVKRTGCKYTGITLSEEQLKLAEKKVRDAGLQVPNAIPKLPYIDTYALFISIPDERYDEYRRSSDFIKEYIFPGGCLPSLSRVISAMAASSRLCVEHLENIGINYYKTLRHWRKNFLENQSEILALGFNDKFIRTWEYYFDYCAAGFKSRTLGDYQIVFSRPGNLTAFGNPYTGFPSAG
;
A
#
# COMPACT_ATOMS: atom_id res chain seq x y z
N MET A 1 2.42 -1.94 -15.96
CA MET A 1 3.72 -1.46 -16.46
C MET A 1 4.82 -1.78 -15.45
N MET A 2 4.76 -1.28 -14.21
CA MET A 2 5.70 -1.63 -13.13
C MET A 2 6.02 -3.13 -12.98
N GLU A 3 4.99 -3.98 -12.94
CA GLU A 3 5.17 -5.45 -12.85
C GLU A 3 5.95 -6.04 -14.04
N LEU A 4 5.79 -5.47 -15.24
CA LEU A 4 6.56 -5.89 -16.42
C LEU A 4 8.03 -5.54 -16.23
N PHE A 5 8.34 -4.34 -15.72
CA PHE A 5 9.70 -3.89 -15.48
C PHE A 5 10.38 -4.71 -14.38
N GLU A 6 9.68 -5.02 -13.29
CA GLU A 6 10.18 -5.90 -12.24
C GLU A 6 10.53 -7.30 -12.79
N ARG A 7 9.66 -7.89 -13.61
CA ARG A 7 9.90 -9.20 -14.23
C ARG A 7 11.07 -9.22 -15.19
N LEU A 8 11.32 -8.11 -15.88
CA LEU A 8 12.43 -7.95 -16.83
C LEU A 8 13.73 -7.49 -16.16
N GLY A 9 13.72 -7.23 -14.84
CA GLY A 9 14.88 -6.68 -14.12
C GLY A 9 15.26 -5.28 -14.59
N VAL A 10 14.27 -4.46 -14.98
CA VAL A 10 14.48 -3.07 -15.41
C VAL A 10 14.43 -2.15 -14.20
N GLU A 11 15.55 -1.46 -13.94
CA GLU A 11 15.64 -0.47 -12.87
C GLU A 11 14.85 0.81 -13.20
N MET A 12 14.23 1.39 -12.18
CA MET A 12 13.44 2.61 -12.26
C MET A 12 13.96 3.64 -11.27
N GLU A 13 13.88 4.91 -11.63
CA GLU A 13 14.33 6.05 -10.83
C GLU A 13 13.21 7.08 -10.66
N ILE A 14 13.24 7.79 -9.54
CA ILE A 14 12.36 8.93 -9.26
C ILE A 14 12.56 10.02 -10.32
N SER A 15 11.46 10.53 -10.86
CA SER A 15 11.42 11.60 -11.87
C SER A 15 10.52 12.76 -11.41
N ASP A 16 10.86 13.97 -11.84
CA ASP A 16 10.08 15.19 -11.61
C ASP A 16 9.12 15.43 -12.79
N MET A 17 7.85 15.67 -12.48
CA MET A 17 6.79 15.94 -13.47
C MET A 17 6.08 17.26 -13.18
N SER A 18 6.79 18.21 -12.55
CA SER A 18 6.30 19.56 -12.36
C SER A 18 5.97 20.20 -13.70
N PHE A 19 4.98 21.09 -13.70
CA PHE A 19 4.63 21.85 -14.88
C PHE A 19 4.60 23.36 -14.59
N SER A 20 4.77 24.14 -15.65
CA SER A 20 4.71 25.59 -15.61
C SER A 20 3.91 26.14 -16.77
N VAL A 21 3.43 27.37 -16.58
CA VAL A 21 2.68 28.12 -17.57
C VAL A 21 3.31 29.49 -17.68
N SER A 22 3.60 29.92 -18.91
CA SER A 22 3.99 31.28 -19.25
C SER A 22 3.10 31.80 -20.37
N LEU A 23 2.23 32.75 -20.06
CA LEU A 23 1.34 33.41 -21.00
C LEU A 23 1.90 34.77 -21.43
N ASP A 24 1.67 35.12 -22.70
CA ASP A 24 2.09 36.39 -23.31
C ASP A 24 3.59 36.66 -23.12
N LYS A 25 4.40 35.61 -23.31
CA LYS A 25 5.86 35.65 -23.09
C LYS A 25 6.20 36.15 -21.68
N GLY A 26 5.50 35.67 -20.66
CA GLY A 26 5.69 36.04 -19.25
C GLY A 26 5.12 37.40 -18.84
N LYS A 27 4.51 38.16 -19.77
CA LYS A 27 3.85 39.44 -19.45
C LYS A 27 2.42 39.28 -18.94
N GLY A 28 1.78 38.14 -19.20
CA GLY A 28 0.39 37.84 -18.81
C GLY A 28 0.32 37.14 -17.45
N CYS A 29 0.62 35.84 -17.42
CA CYS A 29 0.71 35.06 -16.19
C CYS A 29 1.89 34.11 -16.29
N GLU A 30 2.72 34.03 -15.25
CA GLU A 30 3.80 33.07 -15.17
C GLU A 30 3.87 32.41 -13.79
N TRP A 31 3.77 31.08 -13.74
CA TRP A 31 3.80 30.27 -12.53
C TRP A 31 4.23 28.83 -12.82
N GLY A 32 4.69 28.08 -11.81
CA GLY A 32 4.99 26.66 -11.93
C GLY A 32 4.83 25.90 -10.61
N SER A 33 4.96 24.56 -10.66
CA SER A 33 4.72 23.70 -9.49
C SER A 33 5.98 23.12 -8.83
N ARG A 34 7.15 23.23 -9.46
CA ARG A 34 8.38 22.52 -9.03
C ARG A 34 8.85 22.81 -7.61
N ASN A 35 9.01 24.09 -7.26
CA ASN A 35 9.58 24.50 -5.97
C ASN A 35 8.51 25.06 -5.01
N GLY A 36 7.31 24.49 -5.05
CA GLY A 36 6.21 24.87 -4.17
C GLY A 36 5.77 26.33 -4.35
N LEU A 37 5.64 27.07 -3.24
CA LEU A 37 5.19 28.47 -3.26
C LEU A 37 6.12 29.39 -4.05
N SER A 38 7.42 29.08 -4.11
CA SER A 38 8.39 29.92 -4.85
C SER A 38 8.17 29.85 -6.36
N SER A 39 7.78 28.68 -6.89
CA SER A 39 7.38 28.52 -8.29
C SER A 39 5.95 29.00 -8.55
N LEU A 40 5.02 28.78 -7.61
CA LEU A 40 3.63 29.23 -7.78
C LEU A 40 3.54 30.76 -7.87
N PHE A 41 4.29 31.46 -7.02
CA PHE A 41 4.41 32.91 -7.03
C PHE A 41 5.72 33.38 -7.66
N ALA A 42 6.23 32.62 -8.65
CA ALA A 42 7.41 33.02 -9.42
C ALA A 42 7.25 34.47 -9.89
N GLN A 43 6.08 34.80 -10.43
CA GLN A 43 5.68 36.17 -10.66
C GLN A 43 5.06 36.79 -9.39
N LYS A 44 5.85 37.59 -8.65
CA LYS A 44 5.45 38.17 -7.35
C LYS A 44 4.13 38.96 -7.37
N ARG A 45 3.77 39.59 -8.50
CA ARG A 45 2.49 40.31 -8.65
C ARG A 45 1.26 39.40 -8.51
N ASN A 46 1.41 38.10 -8.78
CA ASN A 46 0.32 37.13 -8.61
C ASN A 46 -0.12 37.00 -7.15
N LEU A 47 0.72 37.40 -6.19
CA LEU A 47 0.35 37.43 -4.77
C LEU A 47 -0.81 38.39 -4.49
N PHE A 48 -0.97 39.44 -5.29
CA PHE A 48 -2.03 40.43 -5.15
C PHE A 48 -3.04 40.43 -6.31
N ASN A 49 -2.91 39.49 -7.25
CA ASN A 49 -3.78 39.43 -8.41
C ASN A 49 -5.08 38.67 -8.07
N PRO A 50 -6.26 39.33 -8.02
CA PRO A 50 -7.51 38.68 -7.66
C PRO A 50 -7.91 37.58 -8.66
N TYR A 51 -7.60 37.73 -9.95
CA TYR A 51 -7.87 36.72 -10.97
C TYR A 51 -7.03 35.45 -10.76
N PHE A 52 -5.80 35.60 -10.29
CA PHE A 52 -4.93 34.45 -9.96
C PHE A 52 -5.48 33.68 -8.76
N HIS A 53 -5.87 34.38 -7.69
CA HIS A 53 -6.49 33.73 -6.52
C HIS A 53 -7.84 33.11 -6.85
N HIS A 54 -8.62 33.72 -7.74
CA HIS A 54 -9.86 33.14 -8.25
C HIS A 54 -9.59 31.81 -8.96
N MET A 55 -8.61 31.76 -9.87
CA MET A 55 -8.17 30.51 -10.51
C MET A 55 -7.76 29.44 -9.50
N LEU A 56 -7.01 29.79 -8.44
CA LEU A 56 -6.63 28.81 -7.42
C LEU A 56 -7.85 28.20 -6.71
N ARG A 57 -8.90 28.99 -6.46
CA ARG A 57 -10.17 28.49 -5.92
C ARG A 57 -10.92 27.63 -6.94
N GLU A 58 -10.90 28.03 -8.21
CA GLU A 58 -11.50 27.26 -9.30
C GLU A 58 -10.82 25.89 -9.47
N ILE A 59 -9.50 25.78 -9.28
CA ILE A 59 -8.80 24.49 -9.32
C ILE A 59 -9.29 23.55 -8.21
N LEU A 60 -9.52 24.07 -7.00
CA LEU A 60 -10.09 23.27 -5.91
C LEU A 60 -11.53 22.84 -6.22
N LYS A 61 -12.36 23.75 -6.74
CA LYS A 61 -13.72 23.44 -7.19
C LYS A 61 -13.73 22.40 -8.32
N PHE A 62 -12.81 22.53 -9.28
CA PHE A 62 -12.68 21.65 -10.44
C PHE A 62 -12.42 20.21 -10.03
N LYS A 63 -11.56 19.99 -9.02
CA LYS A 63 -11.37 18.64 -8.46
C LYS A 63 -12.70 18.02 -8.03
N ASP A 64 -13.51 18.73 -7.24
CA ASP A 64 -14.74 18.19 -6.66
C ASP A 64 -15.83 17.98 -7.73
N ASP A 65 -15.94 18.91 -8.68
CA ASP A 65 -16.87 18.79 -9.81
C ASP A 65 -16.51 17.61 -10.72
N VAL A 66 -15.21 17.39 -10.99
CA VAL A 66 -14.74 16.23 -11.78
C VAL A 66 -15.07 14.91 -11.11
N ILE A 67 -14.86 14.80 -9.79
CA ILE A 67 -15.18 13.58 -9.04
C ILE A 67 -16.68 13.30 -9.14
N ARG A 68 -17.52 14.29 -8.87
CA ARG A 68 -18.99 14.16 -8.94
C ARG A 68 -19.46 13.77 -10.34
N TYR A 69 -18.88 14.38 -11.38
CA TYR A 69 -19.19 14.08 -12.77
C TYR A 69 -18.91 12.63 -13.12
N LEU A 70 -17.73 12.13 -12.77
CA LEU A 70 -17.33 10.76 -13.06
C LEU A 70 -18.13 9.75 -12.23
N GLU A 71 -18.44 10.04 -10.96
CA GLU A 71 -19.30 9.20 -10.12
C GLU A 71 -20.72 9.08 -10.71
N LEU A 72 -21.27 10.18 -11.23
CA LEU A 72 -22.57 10.17 -11.87
C LEU A 72 -22.58 9.26 -13.11
N LEU A 73 -21.54 9.32 -13.94
CA LEU A 73 -21.42 8.47 -15.13
C LEU A 73 -21.11 7.00 -14.78
N ASP A 74 -20.29 6.76 -13.76
CA ASP A 74 -19.98 5.40 -13.29
C ASP A 74 -21.23 4.71 -12.72
N ASN A 75 -22.12 5.46 -12.06
CA ASN A 75 -23.37 4.95 -11.49
C ASN A 75 -24.52 4.84 -12.50
N ASN A 76 -24.40 5.46 -13.68
CA ASN A 76 -25.42 5.46 -14.72
C ASN A 76 -24.78 5.15 -16.08
N PRO A 77 -24.46 3.86 -16.35
CA PRO A 77 -23.76 3.47 -17.58
C PRO A 77 -24.55 3.77 -18.87
N ASP A 78 -25.87 3.94 -18.77
CA ASP A 78 -26.75 4.28 -19.90
C ASP A 78 -26.66 5.76 -20.31
N LEU A 79 -26.07 6.63 -19.49
CA LEU A 79 -25.87 8.04 -19.83
C LEU A 79 -24.80 8.16 -20.93
N GLY A 80 -25.20 8.76 -22.05
CA GLY A 80 -24.31 8.98 -23.18
C GLY A 80 -23.12 9.88 -22.80
N ARG A 81 -21.89 9.38 -23.01
CA ARG A 81 -20.62 10.11 -22.80
C ARG A 81 -20.35 11.13 -23.92
N ASN A 82 -21.33 11.99 -24.18
CA ASN A 82 -21.38 12.84 -25.37
C ASN A 82 -20.82 14.25 -25.14
N GLU A 83 -20.68 14.65 -23.88
CA GLU A 83 -20.29 16.01 -23.52
C GLU A 83 -18.82 16.28 -23.86
N THR A 84 -18.58 17.43 -24.46
CA THR A 84 -17.25 17.97 -24.72
C THR A 84 -16.69 18.69 -23.49
N LEU A 85 -15.37 18.81 -23.41
CA LEU A 85 -14.73 19.55 -22.32
C LEU A 85 -15.19 21.02 -22.29
N GLY A 86 -15.37 21.65 -23.44
CA GLY A 86 -15.90 23.01 -23.53
C GLY A 86 -17.31 23.17 -22.97
N GLU A 87 -18.20 22.20 -23.23
CA GLU A 87 -19.56 22.19 -22.66
C GLU A 87 -19.53 22.03 -21.15
N PHE A 88 -18.70 21.11 -20.63
CA PHE A 88 -18.52 20.90 -19.19
C PHE A 88 -18.03 22.17 -18.49
N ILE A 89 -17.04 22.84 -19.07
CA ILE A 89 -16.46 24.06 -18.51
C ILE A 89 -17.47 25.21 -18.51
N LYS A 90 -18.25 25.34 -19.59
CA LYS A 90 -19.29 26.35 -19.72
C LYS A 90 -20.45 26.11 -18.75
N SER A 91 -20.90 24.87 -18.58
CA SER A 91 -22.02 24.52 -17.71
C SER A 91 -21.72 24.75 -16.23
N HIS A 92 -20.45 24.63 -15.82
CA HIS A 92 -20.01 24.84 -14.44
C HIS A 92 -19.50 26.26 -14.15
N GLY A 93 -19.48 27.14 -15.17
CA GLY A 93 -19.18 28.57 -15.02
C GLY A 93 -17.70 28.87 -14.72
N TYR A 94 -16.76 28.13 -15.31
CA TYR A 94 -15.33 28.36 -15.13
C TYR A 94 -14.82 29.57 -15.94
N SER A 95 -13.96 30.38 -15.33
CA SER A 95 -13.41 31.60 -15.92
C SER A 95 -12.49 31.33 -17.12
N GLU A 96 -12.43 32.28 -18.05
CA GLU A 96 -11.50 32.21 -19.19
C GLU A 96 -10.04 32.18 -18.73
N PHE A 97 -9.73 32.84 -17.61
CA PHE A 97 -8.39 32.84 -17.03
C PHE A 97 -8.01 31.44 -16.52
N PHE A 98 -8.91 30.72 -15.84
CA PHE A 98 -8.68 29.32 -15.45
C PHE A 98 -8.46 28.42 -16.67
N GLN A 99 -9.25 28.60 -17.72
CA GLN A 99 -9.10 27.83 -18.96
C GLN A 99 -7.71 28.04 -19.57
N LYS A 100 -7.30 29.31 -19.77
CA LYS A 100 -6.02 29.68 -20.42
C LYS A 100 -4.78 29.42 -19.56
N ALA A 101 -4.87 29.60 -18.25
CA ALA A 101 -3.73 29.56 -17.35
C ALA A 101 -3.56 28.24 -16.58
N TYR A 102 -4.51 27.30 -16.70
CA TYR A 102 -4.44 25.99 -16.05
C TYR A 102 -4.92 24.83 -16.94
N LEU A 103 -6.17 24.82 -17.38
CA LEU A 103 -6.77 23.65 -18.06
C LEU A 103 -6.17 23.38 -19.45
N ILE A 104 -6.15 24.40 -20.32
CA ILE A 104 -5.57 24.30 -21.67
C ILE A 104 -4.08 23.94 -21.57
N PRO A 105 -3.26 24.57 -20.69
CA PRO A 105 -1.87 24.16 -20.52
C PRO A 105 -1.68 22.69 -20.17
N ILE A 106 -2.47 22.15 -19.22
CA ILE A 106 -2.39 20.74 -18.84
C ILE A 106 -2.76 19.84 -20.03
N CYS A 107 -3.90 20.09 -20.67
CA CYS A 107 -4.34 19.26 -21.80
C CYS A 107 -3.42 19.39 -23.02
N GLY A 108 -2.93 20.59 -23.28
CA GLY A 108 -1.97 20.88 -24.34
C GLY A 108 -0.66 20.13 -24.11
N LEU A 109 -0.12 20.14 -22.89
CA LEU A 109 1.08 19.38 -22.53
C LEU A 109 0.93 17.87 -22.77
N ILE A 110 -0.27 17.34 -22.54
CA ILE A 110 -0.52 15.90 -22.63
C ILE A 110 -0.77 15.44 -24.08
N TRP A 111 -1.69 16.10 -24.77
CA TRP A 111 -2.18 15.69 -26.09
C TRP A 111 -1.62 16.55 -27.23
N SER A 112 -0.63 17.41 -26.95
CA SER A 112 0.09 18.25 -27.93
C SER A 112 -0.83 19.04 -28.87
N SER A 113 -1.97 19.47 -28.37
CA SER A 113 -3.08 20.01 -29.17
C SER A 113 -3.30 21.50 -28.94
N SER A 114 -3.92 22.17 -29.92
CA SER A 114 -4.26 23.60 -29.83
C SER A 114 -5.34 23.88 -28.78
N SER A 115 -5.45 25.13 -28.35
CA SER A 115 -6.48 25.57 -27.39
C SER A 115 -7.91 25.22 -27.85
N GLU A 116 -8.19 25.38 -29.15
CA GLU A 116 -9.50 25.09 -29.73
C GLU A 116 -9.78 23.58 -29.78
N ALA A 117 -8.77 22.78 -30.14
CA ALA A 117 -8.89 21.33 -30.12
C ALA A 117 -9.14 20.79 -28.70
N VAL A 118 -8.47 21.34 -27.68
CA VAL A 118 -8.69 20.92 -26.28
C VAL A 118 -10.16 21.06 -25.87
N MET A 119 -10.84 22.12 -26.32
CA MET A 119 -12.25 22.35 -25.96
C MET A 119 -13.21 21.36 -26.63
N SER A 120 -12.83 20.73 -27.73
CA SER A 120 -13.64 19.71 -28.42
C SER A 120 -13.39 18.28 -27.94
N PHE A 121 -12.45 18.07 -27.02
CA PHE A 121 -12.17 16.76 -26.43
C PHE A 121 -13.37 16.23 -25.64
N SER A 122 -13.44 14.91 -25.48
CA SER A 122 -14.42 14.27 -24.59
C SER A 122 -14.15 14.66 -23.14
N ALA A 123 -15.15 15.23 -22.47
CA ALA A 123 -15.07 15.54 -21.05
C ALA A 123 -14.76 14.26 -20.25
N PHE A 124 -15.46 13.16 -20.53
CA PHE A 124 -15.22 11.88 -19.85
C PHE A 124 -13.76 11.43 -19.96
N SER A 125 -13.19 11.42 -21.17
CA SER A 125 -11.82 10.94 -21.38
C SER A 125 -10.79 11.82 -20.66
N VAL A 126 -10.88 13.15 -20.81
CA VAL A 126 -9.93 14.09 -20.20
C VAL A 126 -10.06 14.09 -18.68
N LEU A 127 -11.27 14.16 -18.15
CA LEU A 127 -11.51 14.22 -16.70
C LEU A 127 -11.13 12.90 -16.01
N SER A 128 -11.42 11.77 -16.64
CA SER A 128 -10.97 10.46 -16.14
C SER A 128 -9.44 10.37 -16.11
N PHE A 129 -8.77 10.88 -17.15
CA PHE A 129 -7.31 10.96 -17.17
C PHE A 129 -6.78 11.81 -16.02
N CYS A 130 -7.33 13.02 -15.82
CA CYS A 130 -6.93 13.89 -14.72
C CYS A 130 -7.11 13.24 -13.34
N ARG A 131 -8.20 12.49 -13.12
CA ARG A 131 -8.43 11.71 -11.89
C ARG A 131 -7.37 10.62 -11.72
N ASN A 132 -7.14 9.81 -12.76
CA ASN A 132 -6.25 8.65 -12.69
C ASN A 132 -4.77 9.03 -12.56
N HIS A 133 -4.38 10.19 -13.09
CA HIS A 133 -2.99 10.69 -13.04
C HIS A 133 -2.76 11.79 -12.01
N HIS A 134 -3.74 12.02 -11.10
CA HIS A 134 -3.65 12.99 -10.00
C HIS A 134 -3.32 14.42 -10.45
N LEU A 135 -3.75 14.82 -11.66
CA LEU A 135 -3.53 16.16 -12.20
C LEU A 135 -4.54 17.19 -11.69
N LEU A 136 -5.49 16.78 -10.84
CA LEU A 136 -6.49 17.63 -10.21
C LEU A 136 -5.94 18.44 -9.01
N LEU A 137 -4.68 18.26 -8.63
CA LEU A 137 -4.04 18.94 -7.51
C LEU A 137 -2.83 19.76 -7.97
N LEU A 138 -2.69 20.97 -7.44
CA LEU A 138 -1.52 21.85 -7.67
C LEU A 138 -0.26 21.36 -6.96
N PHE A 139 -0.41 20.70 -5.81
CA PHE A 139 0.68 20.23 -4.95
C PHE A 139 0.43 18.79 -4.51
N GLY A 140 1.52 18.06 -4.21
CA GLY A 140 1.43 16.67 -3.77
C GLY A 140 1.09 15.69 -4.89
N GLN A 141 1.49 16.01 -6.12
CA GLN A 141 1.43 15.11 -7.27
C GLN A 141 2.15 13.79 -6.96
N PRO A 142 1.69 12.67 -7.54
CA PRO A 142 2.24 11.35 -7.31
C PRO A 142 3.71 11.31 -7.73
N GLN A 143 4.45 10.43 -7.09
CA GLN A 143 5.84 10.20 -7.45
C GLN A 143 5.90 9.56 -8.83
N TRP A 144 6.45 10.26 -9.81
CA TRP A 144 6.69 9.72 -11.13
C TRP A 144 8.01 8.97 -11.19
N LEU A 145 8.06 7.98 -12.08
CA LEU A 145 9.23 7.14 -12.30
C LEU A 145 9.66 7.22 -13.76
N THR A 146 10.97 7.14 -13.98
CA THR A 146 11.58 6.99 -15.29
C THR A 146 12.42 5.72 -15.31
N VAL A 147 12.61 5.14 -16.49
CA VAL A 147 13.49 3.98 -16.66
C VAL A 147 14.93 4.44 -16.58
N LYS A 148 15.73 3.80 -15.73
CA LYS A 148 17.16 4.08 -15.64
C LYS A 148 17.84 3.74 -16.96
N GLY A 149 18.54 4.71 -17.55
CA GLY A 149 19.13 4.57 -18.89
C GLY A 149 18.13 4.72 -20.05
N GLY A 150 16.89 5.14 -19.78
CA GLY A 150 15.89 5.49 -20.78
C GLY A 150 15.09 4.31 -21.34
N SER A 151 14.07 4.64 -22.15
CA SER A 151 13.11 3.66 -22.69
C SER A 151 13.75 2.56 -23.55
N HIS A 152 14.86 2.85 -24.23
CA HIS A 152 15.58 1.87 -25.03
C HIS A 152 16.02 0.63 -24.21
N PHE A 153 16.28 0.79 -22.91
CA PHE A 153 16.73 -0.30 -22.06
C PHE A 153 15.66 -1.39 -21.88
N TYR A 154 14.42 -1.01 -21.56
CA TYR A 154 13.34 -1.99 -21.41
C TYR A 154 12.94 -2.60 -22.76
N VAL A 155 12.96 -1.82 -23.85
CA VAL A 155 12.68 -2.32 -25.19
C VAL A 155 13.69 -3.40 -25.58
N LYS A 156 14.98 -3.18 -25.28
CA LYS A 156 16.03 -4.18 -25.47
C LYS A 156 15.75 -5.45 -24.66
N LYS A 157 15.37 -5.32 -23.39
CA LYS A 157 15.03 -6.46 -22.51
C LYS A 157 13.83 -7.26 -23.01
N VAL A 158 12.79 -6.57 -23.49
CA VAL A 158 11.62 -7.22 -24.12
C VAL A 158 12.05 -8.02 -25.34
N ARG A 159 12.89 -7.42 -26.22
CA ARG A 159 13.42 -8.10 -27.41
C ARG A 159 14.23 -9.35 -27.03
N GLU A 160 15.18 -9.23 -26.10
CA GLU A 160 16.00 -10.35 -25.61
C GLU A 160 15.12 -11.50 -25.09
N GLU A 161 14.07 -11.20 -24.32
CA GLU A 161 13.17 -12.20 -23.77
C GLU A 161 12.28 -12.86 -24.84
N LEU A 162 11.85 -12.11 -25.86
CA LEU A 162 11.10 -12.66 -27.00
C LEU A 162 11.98 -13.60 -27.83
N GLU A 163 13.19 -13.18 -28.17
CA GLU A 163 14.16 -14.00 -28.93
C GLU A 163 14.53 -15.27 -28.15
N ARG A 164 14.72 -15.19 -26.83
CA ARG A 164 14.96 -16.34 -25.94
C ARG A 164 13.83 -17.37 -25.97
N ARG A 165 12.58 -16.93 -26.19
CA ARG A 165 11.39 -17.78 -26.32
C ARG A 165 11.18 -18.33 -27.73
N GLY A 166 12.09 -18.02 -28.67
CA GLY A 166 12.00 -18.45 -30.06
C GLY A 166 11.16 -17.54 -30.95
N CYS A 167 10.78 -16.35 -30.49
CA CYS A 167 10.09 -15.37 -31.33
C CYS A 167 11.09 -14.73 -32.32
N GLN A 168 10.67 -14.57 -33.57
CA GLN A 168 11.47 -13.88 -34.59
C GLN A 168 11.08 -12.40 -34.64
N VAL A 169 12.04 -11.51 -34.40
CA VAL A 169 11.85 -10.06 -34.49
C VAL A 169 12.51 -9.57 -35.78
N ARG A 170 11.72 -9.02 -36.71
CA ARG A 170 12.20 -8.51 -38.01
C ARG A 170 12.14 -6.99 -38.04
N THR A 171 13.29 -6.34 -38.22
CA THR A 171 13.41 -4.89 -38.39
C THR A 171 13.66 -4.54 -39.85
N GLY A 172 13.24 -3.35 -40.30
CA GLY A 172 13.38 -2.95 -41.71
C GLY A 172 12.43 -3.70 -42.66
N CYS A 173 11.38 -4.32 -42.10
CA CYS A 173 10.36 -5.05 -42.83
C CYS A 173 9.03 -4.31 -42.69
N GLU A 174 8.77 -3.37 -43.59
CA GLU A 174 7.52 -2.60 -43.60
C GLU A 174 6.38 -3.45 -44.20
N VAL A 175 5.27 -3.56 -43.46
CA VAL A 175 4.06 -4.25 -43.94
C VAL A 175 3.24 -3.26 -44.76
N GLN A 176 2.84 -3.64 -45.98
CA GLN A 176 2.04 -2.81 -46.88
C GLN A 176 0.56 -3.18 -46.86
N MET A 177 0.24 -4.46 -46.69
CA MET A 177 -1.14 -4.94 -46.75
C MET A 177 -1.32 -6.19 -45.89
N ILE A 178 -2.49 -6.30 -45.26
CA ILE A 178 -2.96 -7.49 -44.54
C ILE A 178 -4.27 -7.91 -45.18
N SER A 179 -4.33 -9.14 -45.68
CA SER A 179 -5.54 -9.73 -46.24
C SER A 179 -5.96 -10.99 -45.47
N THR A 180 -7.26 -11.23 -45.40
CA THR A 180 -7.83 -12.43 -44.78
C THR A 180 -8.31 -13.40 -45.86
N THR A 181 -8.02 -14.67 -45.65
CA THR A 181 -8.42 -15.83 -46.48
C THR A 181 -9.05 -16.90 -45.58
N ASP A 182 -9.66 -17.92 -46.16
CA ASP A 182 -10.24 -19.04 -45.39
C ASP A 182 -9.17 -19.82 -44.58
N GLU A 183 -7.91 -19.75 -44.98
CA GLU A 183 -6.77 -20.42 -44.34
C GLU A 183 -6.08 -19.58 -43.25
N GLY A 184 -6.39 -18.27 -43.17
CA GLY A 184 -5.80 -17.35 -42.20
C GLY A 184 -5.55 -15.94 -42.76
N CYS A 185 -4.54 -15.27 -42.21
CA CYS A 185 -4.13 -13.91 -42.57
C CYS A 185 -2.85 -13.95 -43.43
N THR A 186 -2.88 -13.33 -44.61
CA THR A 186 -1.70 -13.12 -45.45
C THR A 186 -1.15 -11.72 -45.24
N VAL A 187 0.13 -11.64 -44.89
CA VAL A 187 0.87 -10.38 -44.67
C VAL A 187 1.77 -10.12 -45.87
N HIS A 188 1.62 -8.93 -46.46
CA HIS A 188 2.42 -8.47 -47.59
C HIS A 188 3.42 -7.42 -47.13
N CYS A 189 4.70 -7.67 -47.37
CA CYS A 189 5.78 -6.76 -47.01
C CYS A 189 6.26 -5.97 -48.24
N GLN A 190 6.87 -4.81 -48.00
CA GLN A 190 7.38 -3.92 -49.05
C GLN A 190 8.47 -4.55 -49.91
N ASP A 191 9.22 -5.51 -49.38
CA ASP A 191 10.24 -6.28 -50.12
C ASP A 191 9.64 -7.29 -51.11
N GLY A 192 8.30 -7.37 -51.20
CA GLY A 192 7.56 -8.28 -52.05
C GLY A 192 7.31 -9.65 -51.41
N SER A 193 7.81 -9.91 -50.20
CA SER A 193 7.53 -11.15 -49.49
C SER A 193 6.07 -11.25 -49.07
N LYS A 194 5.55 -12.48 -49.09
CA LYS A 194 4.18 -12.82 -48.70
C LYS A 194 4.22 -13.99 -47.72
N GLU A 195 3.61 -13.81 -46.56
CA GLU A 195 3.64 -14.79 -45.49
C GLU A 195 2.24 -15.08 -44.98
N LEU A 196 1.95 -16.37 -44.79
CA LEU A 196 0.67 -16.85 -44.30
C LEU A 196 0.77 -17.16 -42.81
N TYR A 197 -0.16 -16.61 -42.05
CA TYR A 197 -0.28 -16.81 -40.61
C TYR A 197 -1.71 -17.24 -40.26
N ASN A 198 -1.90 -18.13 -39.28
CA ASN A 198 -3.25 -18.53 -38.90
C ASN A 198 -4.05 -17.40 -38.24
N ARG A 199 -3.36 -16.51 -37.52
CA ARG A 199 -3.94 -15.39 -36.75
C ARG A 199 -2.98 -14.21 -36.77
N CYS A 200 -3.53 -12.99 -36.74
CA CYS A 200 -2.74 -11.76 -36.77
C CYS A 200 -3.14 -10.83 -35.62
N ILE A 201 -2.14 -10.19 -34.99
CA ILE A 201 -2.35 -9.07 -34.07
C ILE A 201 -1.74 -7.83 -34.70
N VAL A 202 -2.55 -6.79 -34.89
CA VAL A 202 -2.14 -5.52 -35.48
C VAL A 202 -1.93 -4.49 -34.37
N ALA A 203 -0.68 -4.04 -34.22
CA ALA A 203 -0.23 -3.15 -33.15
C ALA A 203 0.26 -1.77 -33.67
N VAL A 204 -0.39 -1.26 -34.72
CA VAL A 204 -0.10 0.06 -35.32
C VAL A 204 -1.28 1.02 -35.10
N HIS A 205 -1.14 2.30 -35.46
CA HIS A 205 -2.24 3.26 -35.27
C HIS A 205 -3.48 2.88 -36.10
N ALA A 206 -4.65 3.35 -35.67
CA ALA A 206 -5.91 2.97 -36.31
C ALA A 206 -6.03 3.42 -37.80
N PRO A 207 -5.59 4.64 -38.20
CA PRO A 207 -5.56 5.03 -39.61
C PRO A 207 -4.62 4.17 -40.46
N ASP A 208 -3.44 3.85 -39.91
CA ASP A 208 -2.47 2.97 -40.57
C ASP A 208 -3.07 1.56 -40.73
N THR A 209 -3.75 1.06 -39.70
CA THR A 209 -4.46 -0.23 -39.75
C THR A 209 -5.50 -0.25 -40.88
N LEU A 210 -6.32 0.79 -41.02
CA LEU A 210 -7.30 0.88 -42.10
C LEU A 210 -6.64 0.90 -43.48
N THR A 211 -5.46 1.53 -43.59
CA THR A 211 -4.65 1.54 -44.81
C THR A 211 -4.12 0.14 -45.12
N LEU A 212 -3.60 -0.58 -44.11
CA LEU A 212 -3.11 -1.95 -44.25
C LEU A 212 -4.22 -2.94 -44.64
N LEU A 213 -5.43 -2.77 -44.12
CA LEU A 213 -6.58 -3.62 -44.46
C LEU A 213 -7.17 -3.31 -45.84
N GLY A 214 -6.92 -2.11 -46.38
CA GLY A 214 -7.39 -1.69 -47.69
C GLY A 214 -8.89 -1.88 -47.88
N ASP A 215 -9.28 -2.45 -49.02
CA ASP A 215 -10.69 -2.72 -49.36
C ASP A 215 -11.33 -3.81 -48.51
N GLN A 216 -10.53 -4.69 -47.89
CA GLN A 216 -11.02 -5.76 -47.03
C GLN A 216 -11.43 -5.28 -45.63
N ALA A 217 -11.26 -4.00 -45.28
CA ALA A 217 -11.79 -3.49 -44.02
C ALA A 217 -13.33 -3.49 -44.04
N THR A 218 -13.91 -4.20 -43.08
CA THR A 218 -15.37 -4.31 -42.90
C THR A 218 -15.98 -2.96 -42.50
N SER A 219 -17.30 -2.83 -42.66
CA SER A 219 -18.02 -1.61 -42.24
C SER A 219 -17.83 -1.31 -40.74
N ASP A 220 -17.86 -2.34 -39.89
CA ASP A 220 -17.63 -2.21 -38.45
C ASP A 220 -16.21 -1.75 -38.14
N GLU A 221 -15.19 -2.35 -38.78
CA GLU A 221 -13.80 -1.96 -38.61
C GLU A 221 -13.56 -0.51 -39.06
N ARG A 222 -14.07 -0.11 -40.23
CA ARG A 222 -13.95 1.29 -40.71
C ARG A 222 -14.61 2.28 -39.76
N ARG A 223 -15.78 1.95 -39.23
CA ARG A 223 -16.53 2.81 -38.31
C ARG A 223 -15.83 2.95 -36.96
N VAL A 224 -15.36 1.85 -36.38
CA VAL A 224 -14.69 1.85 -35.06
C VAL A 224 -13.28 2.42 -35.16
N LEU A 225 -12.44 1.90 -36.07
CA LEU A 225 -11.05 2.34 -36.21
C LEU A 225 -10.96 3.77 -36.76
N GLY A 226 -11.88 4.16 -37.65
CA GLY A 226 -11.92 5.51 -38.24
C GLY A 226 -12.29 6.62 -37.25
N ALA A 227 -12.81 6.27 -36.06
CA ALA A 227 -13.11 7.25 -35.02
C ALA A 227 -11.86 7.75 -34.27
N PHE A 228 -10.74 7.02 -34.35
CA PHE A 228 -9.49 7.39 -33.70
C PHE A 228 -8.67 8.29 -34.63
N GLN A 229 -8.67 9.59 -34.33
CA GLN A 229 -7.93 10.60 -35.09
C GLN A 229 -6.59 10.92 -34.44
N TYR A 230 -5.61 11.26 -35.27
CA TYR A 230 -4.27 11.62 -34.84
C TYR A 230 -3.89 13.00 -35.38
N VAL A 231 -3.12 13.75 -34.61
CA VAL A 231 -2.55 15.05 -35.00
C VAL A 231 -1.04 14.92 -35.02
N ASP A 232 -0.44 15.26 -36.15
CA ASP A 232 1.02 15.29 -36.29
C ASP A 232 1.62 16.45 -35.51
N CYS A 233 2.71 16.16 -34.80
CA CYS A 233 3.45 17.11 -34.01
C CYS A 233 4.94 17.01 -34.33
N ASP A 234 5.53 18.16 -34.64
CA ASP A 234 6.97 18.30 -34.84
C ASP A 234 7.67 18.54 -33.50
N ALA A 235 8.64 17.69 -33.20
CA ALA A 235 9.44 17.73 -31.99
C ALA A 235 10.90 18.07 -32.31
N PHE A 236 11.47 18.99 -31.52
CA PHE A 236 12.83 19.49 -31.71
C PHE A 236 13.64 19.32 -30.43
N LEU A 237 14.69 18.50 -30.47
CA LEU A 237 15.70 18.42 -29.41
C LEU A 237 16.73 19.53 -29.62
N HIS A 238 16.95 20.39 -28.63
CA HIS A 238 17.86 21.53 -28.71
C HIS A 238 18.35 21.99 -27.33
N ARG A 239 19.15 23.08 -27.31
CA ARG A 239 19.68 23.72 -26.09
C ARG A 239 19.25 25.18 -25.90
N ASN A 240 18.37 25.70 -26.76
CA ASN A 240 17.88 27.07 -26.72
C ASN A 240 16.91 27.36 -25.54
N LYS A 241 17.38 28.13 -24.56
CA LYS A 241 16.61 28.53 -23.36
C LYS A 241 15.46 29.50 -23.63
N ASN A 242 15.37 30.09 -24.84
CA ASN A 242 14.28 31.02 -25.18
C ASN A 242 12.90 30.36 -25.24
N PHE A 243 12.87 29.01 -25.28
CA PHE A 243 11.66 28.20 -25.20
C PHE A 243 11.33 27.76 -23.75
N MET A 244 11.87 28.46 -22.75
CA MET A 244 11.52 28.26 -21.33
C MET A 244 10.82 29.52 -20.78
N PRO A 245 10.10 29.42 -19.64
CA PRO A 245 9.55 30.59 -18.95
C PRO A 245 10.63 31.65 -18.69
N ARG A 246 10.26 32.93 -18.72
CA ARG A 246 11.22 34.02 -18.53
C ARG A 246 11.79 34.02 -17.12
N ASN A 247 10.94 33.76 -16.13
CA ASN A 247 11.36 33.60 -14.76
C ASN A 247 11.86 32.18 -14.50
N VAL A 248 13.13 32.06 -14.16
CA VAL A 248 13.78 30.80 -13.83
C VAL A 248 13.11 30.09 -12.65
N ALA A 249 12.49 30.83 -11.72
CA ALA A 249 11.74 30.22 -10.60
C ALA A 249 10.51 29.43 -11.07
N ALA A 250 9.95 29.73 -12.24
CA ALA A 250 8.83 28.99 -12.83
C ALA A 250 9.29 27.74 -13.60
N TRP A 251 10.59 27.57 -13.88
CA TRP A 251 11.08 26.43 -14.65
C TRP A 251 10.69 25.12 -14.00
N SER A 252 10.00 24.30 -14.78
CA SER A 252 9.46 23.02 -14.36
C SER A 252 9.88 21.95 -15.37
N ALA A 253 9.57 20.69 -15.08
CA ALA A 253 9.87 19.60 -16.01
C ALA A 253 9.15 19.81 -17.35
N TRP A 254 7.90 20.26 -17.29
CA TRP A 254 7.01 20.52 -18.43
C TRP A 254 6.67 22.01 -18.48
N ASN A 255 6.84 22.68 -19.62
CA ASN A 255 6.66 24.14 -19.68
C ASN A 255 5.76 24.52 -20.85
N PHE A 256 4.59 25.06 -20.53
CA PHE A 256 3.66 25.59 -21.51
C PHE A 256 3.97 27.05 -21.82
N LEU A 257 4.18 27.36 -23.09
CA LEU A 257 4.35 28.72 -23.61
C LEU A 257 3.15 29.10 -24.47
N GLY A 258 2.27 29.91 -23.90
CA GLY A 258 1.11 30.45 -24.61
C GLY A 258 1.45 31.73 -25.34
N ASN A 259 1.08 31.82 -26.63
CA ASN A 259 1.08 33.07 -27.39
C ASN A 259 -0.34 33.43 -27.85
N THR A 260 -0.52 34.66 -28.34
CA THR A 260 -1.81 35.22 -28.78
C THR A 260 -2.46 34.48 -29.96
N ASP A 261 -1.70 33.70 -30.74
CA ASP A 261 -2.16 33.09 -31.99
C ASP A 261 -2.73 31.66 -31.82
N ASN A 262 -3.19 31.30 -30.61
CA ASN A 262 -3.78 29.99 -30.27
C ASN A 262 -2.90 28.74 -30.57
N LYS A 263 -1.65 28.92 -31.01
CA LYS A 263 -0.68 27.84 -31.17
C LYS A 263 -0.03 27.53 -29.83
N VAL A 264 -0.02 26.25 -29.50
CA VAL A 264 0.50 25.73 -28.24
C VAL A 264 1.96 25.31 -28.46
N CYS A 265 2.87 25.97 -27.77
CA CYS A 265 4.30 25.63 -27.77
C CYS A 265 4.66 25.02 -26.40
N LEU A 266 5.26 23.83 -26.42
CA LEU A 266 5.48 23.03 -25.21
C LEU A 266 6.95 22.64 -25.14
N THR A 267 7.57 22.81 -23.97
CA THR A 267 8.98 22.47 -23.79
C THR A 267 9.19 21.53 -22.62
N TYR A 268 9.75 20.36 -22.90
CA TYR A 268 10.19 19.37 -21.92
C TYR A 268 11.65 19.61 -21.54
N TRP A 269 11.94 19.69 -20.25
CA TRP A 269 13.29 19.79 -19.72
C TRP A 269 13.82 18.41 -19.33
N LEU A 270 14.56 17.78 -20.25
CA LEU A 270 14.97 16.37 -20.14
C LEU A 270 15.92 16.09 -18.97
N ASN A 271 16.76 17.06 -18.58
CA ASN A 271 17.67 16.88 -17.44
C ASN A 271 16.93 16.49 -16.17
N VAL A 272 15.77 17.10 -15.94
CA VAL A 272 14.98 16.82 -14.73
C VAL A 272 14.06 15.62 -14.94
N LEU A 273 13.47 15.48 -16.13
CA LEU A 273 12.58 14.34 -16.43
C LEU A 273 13.29 12.98 -16.42
N GLN A 274 14.54 12.94 -16.88
CA GLN A 274 15.28 11.70 -17.10
C GLN A 274 16.56 11.62 -16.25
N ASN A 275 16.69 12.48 -15.23
CA ASN A 275 17.88 12.55 -14.36
C ASN A 275 19.20 12.63 -15.14
N ILE A 276 19.19 13.24 -16.33
CA ILE A 276 20.40 13.51 -17.09
C ILE A 276 21.12 14.60 -16.32
N GLY A 277 22.21 14.24 -15.64
CA GLY A 277 22.89 15.05 -14.62
C GLY A 277 23.14 16.52 -15.00
N GLU A 278 23.57 17.33 -14.04
CA GLU A 278 23.78 18.77 -14.22
C GLU A 278 24.88 19.05 -15.26
N THR A 279 24.49 19.07 -16.54
CA THR A 279 25.33 19.55 -17.63
C THR A 279 25.25 21.07 -17.66
N SER A 280 26.33 21.74 -18.05
CA SER A 280 26.39 23.21 -18.21
C SER A 280 25.33 23.78 -19.18
N PHE A 281 24.66 22.93 -19.97
CA PHE A 281 23.59 23.30 -20.90
C PHE A 281 22.36 22.37 -20.74
N PRO A 282 21.13 22.91 -20.76
CA PRO A 282 19.92 22.08 -20.66
C PRO A 282 19.60 21.38 -21.98
N PHE A 283 19.17 20.13 -21.91
CA PHE A 283 18.53 19.41 -23.01
C PHE A 283 17.03 19.67 -22.98
N LEU A 284 16.52 20.25 -24.06
CA LEU A 284 15.13 20.67 -24.19
C LEU A 284 14.51 20.01 -25.41
N VAL A 285 13.30 19.48 -25.27
CA VAL A 285 12.46 19.05 -26.40
C VAL A 285 11.29 20.00 -26.51
N THR A 286 11.24 20.76 -27.59
CA THR A 286 10.12 21.67 -27.85
C THR A 286 9.21 21.11 -28.93
N LEU A 287 7.92 21.07 -28.64
CA LEU A 287 6.86 20.65 -29.55
C LEU A 287 6.17 21.87 -30.16
N ASN A 288 5.92 21.80 -31.46
CA ASN A 288 5.19 22.80 -32.23
C ASN A 288 5.66 24.26 -31.99
N PRO A 289 6.98 24.56 -32.00
CA PRO A 289 7.44 25.91 -31.80
C PRO A 289 7.03 26.82 -32.97
N GLU A 290 6.70 28.08 -32.68
CA GLU A 290 6.34 29.07 -33.70
C GLU A 290 7.44 29.30 -34.73
N HIS A 291 8.69 29.14 -34.30
CA HIS A 291 9.88 29.26 -35.11
C HIS A 291 10.88 28.20 -34.69
N PRO A 292 11.65 27.60 -35.62
CA PRO A 292 12.63 26.57 -35.28
C PRO A 292 13.64 27.06 -34.22
N PRO A 293 13.94 26.24 -33.19
CA PRO A 293 14.94 26.60 -32.19
C PRO A 293 16.33 26.76 -32.78
N LYS A 294 17.17 27.61 -32.16
CA LYS A 294 18.61 27.64 -32.46
C LYS A 294 19.29 26.39 -31.88
N HIS A 295 20.34 25.91 -32.55
CA HIS A 295 21.13 24.73 -32.13
C HIS A 295 20.28 23.46 -31.96
N ILE A 296 19.60 23.05 -33.03
CA ILE A 296 18.85 21.79 -33.11
C ILE A 296 19.84 20.63 -33.13
N LEU A 297 19.65 19.68 -32.22
CA LEU A 297 20.38 18.42 -32.16
C LEU A 297 19.66 17.34 -32.96
N HIS A 298 18.32 17.33 -32.91
CA HIS A 298 17.50 16.36 -33.63
C HIS A 298 16.08 16.91 -33.88
N LYS A 299 15.45 16.52 -34.99
CA LYS A 299 14.05 16.81 -35.32
C LYS A 299 13.36 15.50 -35.72
N TRP A 300 12.16 15.27 -35.21
CA TRP A 300 11.28 14.19 -35.65
C TRP A 300 9.82 14.63 -35.61
N SER A 301 8.95 13.87 -36.26
CA SER A 301 7.51 14.09 -36.27
C SER A 301 6.82 12.85 -35.72
N THR A 302 5.77 13.03 -34.92
CA THR A 302 4.99 11.93 -34.34
C THR A 302 3.52 12.31 -34.23
N GLY A 303 2.64 11.34 -34.45
CA GLY A 303 1.20 11.51 -34.28
C GLY A 303 0.77 11.35 -32.82
N TYR A 304 -0.10 12.23 -32.34
CA TYR A 304 -0.76 12.12 -31.03
C TYR A 304 -2.24 11.84 -31.20
N LEU A 305 -2.78 10.90 -30.42
CA LEU A 305 -4.19 10.56 -30.42
C LEU A 305 -5.04 11.72 -29.91
N VAL A 306 -6.10 12.06 -30.63
CA VAL A 306 -7.11 13.04 -30.23
C VAL A 306 -8.17 12.35 -29.38
N PRO A 307 -8.36 12.73 -28.10
CA PRO A 307 -9.36 12.11 -27.21
C PRO A 307 -10.76 12.66 -27.49
N SER A 308 -11.27 12.46 -28.71
CA SER A 308 -12.58 12.94 -29.15
C SER A 308 -13.73 12.12 -28.52
N VAL A 309 -14.94 12.69 -28.53
CA VAL A 309 -16.16 11.96 -28.15
C VAL A 309 -16.36 10.70 -29.01
N ALA A 310 -16.02 10.78 -30.30
CA ALA A 310 -16.09 9.64 -31.21
C ALA A 310 -15.12 8.53 -30.81
N ALA A 311 -13.86 8.87 -30.51
CA ALA A 311 -12.86 7.90 -30.04
C ALA A 311 -13.26 7.25 -28.71
N SER A 312 -13.84 8.03 -27.78
CA SER A 312 -14.32 7.54 -26.48
C SER A 312 -15.47 6.53 -26.62
N LYS A 313 -16.35 6.70 -27.61
CA LYS A 313 -17.41 5.72 -27.92
C LYS A 313 -16.86 4.50 -28.63
N ALA A 314 -16.02 4.71 -29.63
CA ALA A 314 -15.42 3.63 -30.41
C ALA A 314 -14.61 2.67 -29.53
N SER A 315 -13.95 3.16 -28.48
CA SER A 315 -13.20 2.31 -27.54
C SER A 315 -14.10 1.31 -26.80
N LEU A 316 -15.35 1.68 -26.49
CA LEU A 316 -16.34 0.77 -25.88
C LEU A 316 -16.81 -0.31 -26.86
N GLU A 317 -16.75 -0.03 -28.16
CA GLU A 317 -17.22 -0.92 -29.22
C GLU A 317 -16.11 -1.79 -29.83
N LEU A 318 -14.85 -1.62 -29.41
CA LEU A 318 -13.72 -2.39 -29.94
C LEU A 318 -13.94 -3.91 -29.86
N HIS A 319 -14.59 -4.39 -28.80
CA HIS A 319 -14.91 -5.81 -28.64
C HIS A 319 -15.76 -6.37 -29.79
N HIS A 320 -16.51 -5.53 -30.51
CA HIS A 320 -17.28 -5.95 -31.68
C HIS A 320 -16.40 -6.29 -32.90
N ILE A 321 -15.13 -5.85 -32.96
CA ILE A 321 -14.26 -6.11 -34.11
C ILE A 321 -13.12 -7.10 -33.79
N GLN A 322 -12.82 -7.33 -32.51
CA GLN A 322 -11.74 -8.24 -32.10
C GLN A 322 -12.00 -9.69 -32.51
N GLY A 323 -11.07 -10.30 -33.26
CA GLY A 323 -11.02 -11.74 -33.51
C GLY A 323 -12.06 -12.30 -34.48
N LYS A 324 -13.01 -11.49 -34.99
CA LYS A 324 -14.10 -11.95 -35.87
C LYS A 324 -13.63 -12.70 -37.12
N ARG A 325 -12.48 -12.30 -37.67
CA ARG A 325 -11.87 -12.90 -38.87
C ARG A 325 -10.41 -13.30 -38.67
N GLY A 326 -10.05 -13.68 -37.46
CA GLY A 326 -8.66 -14.06 -37.12
C GLY A 326 -7.69 -12.90 -36.98
N ILE A 327 -8.19 -11.65 -36.91
CA ILE A 327 -7.40 -10.44 -36.67
C ILE A 327 -7.81 -9.83 -35.33
N TRP A 328 -6.82 -9.46 -34.52
CA TRP A 328 -6.99 -8.67 -33.30
C TRP A 328 -6.27 -7.34 -33.44
N PHE A 329 -6.86 -6.27 -32.93
CA PHE A 329 -6.24 -4.95 -32.90
C PHE A 329 -5.79 -4.63 -31.48
N CYS A 330 -4.64 -3.99 -31.35
CA CYS A 330 -4.17 -3.48 -30.06
C CYS A 330 -3.38 -2.18 -30.23
N GLY A 331 -3.36 -1.36 -29.19
CA GLY A 331 -2.60 -0.12 -29.19
C GLY A 331 -3.06 0.84 -28.10
N PRO A 332 -2.36 1.97 -27.93
CA PRO A 332 -2.71 2.96 -26.91
C PRO A 332 -4.10 3.57 -27.08
N SER A 333 -4.67 3.50 -28.29
CA SER A 333 -6.02 3.99 -28.62
C SER A 333 -7.16 3.32 -27.86
N GLN A 334 -6.92 2.15 -27.26
CA GLN A 334 -7.93 1.44 -26.46
C GLN A 334 -8.08 2.04 -25.04
N GLY A 335 -7.24 2.99 -24.65
CA GLY A 335 -7.31 3.71 -23.38
C GLY A 335 -7.17 5.22 -23.57
N TYR A 336 -6.24 5.85 -22.85
CA TYR A 336 -5.99 7.30 -22.90
C TYR A 336 -4.86 7.69 -23.87
N GLY A 337 -4.20 6.72 -24.50
CA GLY A 337 -3.11 6.95 -25.45
C GLY A 337 -1.70 6.76 -24.86
N PHE A 338 -1.54 6.10 -23.71
CA PHE A 338 -0.24 5.94 -23.03
C PHE A 338 0.33 4.53 -23.10
N HIS A 339 1.57 4.37 -22.61
CA HIS A 339 2.30 3.09 -22.62
C HIS A 339 1.55 1.98 -21.88
N GLU A 340 0.93 2.30 -20.74
CA GLU A 340 0.12 1.38 -19.94
C GLU A 340 -1.06 0.84 -20.75
N ASP A 341 -1.74 1.71 -21.50
CA ASP A 341 -2.88 1.34 -22.34
C ASP A 341 -2.43 0.42 -23.48
N GLY A 342 -1.29 0.71 -24.10
CA GLY A 342 -0.70 -0.13 -25.13
C GLY A 342 -0.38 -1.55 -24.63
N ILE A 343 0.19 -1.67 -23.43
CA ILE A 343 0.49 -2.99 -22.82
C ILE A 343 -0.80 -3.73 -22.49
N LYS A 344 -1.79 -3.07 -21.88
CA LYS A 344 -3.08 -3.68 -21.54
C LYS A 344 -3.81 -4.17 -22.80
N ALA A 345 -3.84 -3.34 -23.85
CA ALA A 345 -4.42 -3.71 -25.15
C ALA A 345 -3.69 -4.91 -25.78
N GLY A 346 -2.35 -4.92 -25.74
CA GLY A 346 -1.55 -6.02 -26.25
C GLY A 346 -1.82 -7.34 -25.51
N MET A 347 -1.93 -7.28 -24.18
CA MET A 347 -2.34 -8.42 -23.36
C MET A 347 -3.76 -8.88 -23.73
N ALA A 348 -4.73 -7.95 -23.82
CA ALA A 348 -6.11 -8.27 -24.19
C ALA A 348 -6.19 -9.01 -25.52
N ALA A 349 -5.49 -8.51 -26.55
CA ALA A 349 -5.41 -9.14 -27.86
C ALA A 349 -4.76 -10.53 -27.80
N ALA A 350 -3.66 -10.69 -27.07
CA ALA A 350 -2.98 -11.99 -26.93
C ALA A 350 -3.87 -13.03 -26.23
N TYR A 351 -4.53 -12.68 -25.13
CA TYR A 351 -5.44 -13.58 -24.42
C TYR A 351 -6.68 -13.92 -25.24
N GLY A 352 -7.26 -12.92 -25.92
CA GLY A 352 -8.37 -13.13 -26.85
C GLY A 352 -7.98 -14.07 -27.99
N MET A 353 -6.77 -13.93 -28.54
CA MET A 353 -6.24 -14.83 -29.56
C MET A 353 -6.06 -16.26 -29.03
N LEU A 354 -5.76 -16.44 -27.75
CA LEU A 354 -5.62 -17.75 -27.11
C LEU A 354 -6.94 -18.35 -26.61
N GLY A 355 -8.07 -17.64 -26.75
CA GLY A 355 -9.37 -18.08 -26.22
C GLY A 355 -9.43 -18.13 -24.69
N LYS A 356 -8.59 -17.34 -24.01
CA LYS A 356 -8.52 -17.28 -22.54
C LYS A 356 -9.12 -15.97 -22.03
N SER A 357 -9.79 -16.00 -20.89
CA SER A 357 -10.18 -14.79 -20.17
C SER A 357 -8.96 -14.14 -19.54
N CYS A 358 -8.87 -12.81 -19.64
CA CYS A 358 -7.85 -12.01 -18.97
C CYS A 358 -8.54 -11.03 -18.03
N ASP A 359 -8.33 -11.20 -16.72
CA ASP A 359 -8.66 -10.16 -15.75
C ASP A 359 -7.61 -9.07 -15.88
N LEU A 360 -7.83 -8.13 -16.80
CA LEU A 360 -6.98 -6.96 -16.92
C LEU A 360 -7.10 -6.15 -15.62
N PRO A 361 -5.98 -5.78 -14.98
CA PRO A 361 -6.05 -4.92 -13.81
C PRO A 361 -6.74 -3.61 -14.20
N SER A 362 -7.92 -3.38 -13.61
CA SER A 362 -8.59 -2.08 -13.75
C SER A 362 -7.63 -1.03 -13.21
N ASN A 363 -7.64 0.18 -13.80
CA ASN A 363 -7.07 1.31 -13.06
C ASN A 363 -7.86 1.34 -11.74
N SER A 364 -7.18 1.21 -10.60
CA SER A 364 -7.89 1.29 -9.32
C SER A 364 -8.63 2.62 -9.33
N LYS A 365 -9.87 2.65 -8.87
CA LYS A 365 -10.61 3.90 -8.73
C LYS A 365 -9.86 4.74 -7.71
N HIS A 366 -8.94 5.57 -8.17
CA HIS A 366 -8.10 6.36 -7.28
C HIS A 366 -9.00 7.34 -6.54
N VAL A 367 -9.17 7.07 -5.25
CA VAL A 367 -9.81 8.02 -4.33
C VAL A 367 -8.82 9.17 -4.18
N VAL A 368 -9.13 10.31 -4.81
CA VAL A 368 -8.35 11.52 -4.64
C VAL A 368 -8.44 11.90 -3.15
N PRO A 369 -7.33 11.91 -2.39
CA PRO A 369 -7.39 12.18 -0.97
C PRO A 369 -8.04 13.55 -0.72
N SER A 370 -8.88 13.63 0.31
CA SER A 370 -9.35 14.90 0.85
C SER A 370 -8.15 15.76 1.32
N LEU A 371 -8.38 17.06 1.50
CA LEU A 371 -7.36 17.97 2.06
C LEU A 371 -6.85 17.46 3.43
N MET A 372 -7.75 16.89 4.24
CA MET A 372 -7.41 16.31 5.54
C MET A 372 -6.53 15.07 5.41
N GLU A 373 -6.86 14.14 4.50
CA GLU A 373 -6.04 12.94 4.24
C GLU A 373 -4.68 13.29 3.64
N THR A 374 -4.63 14.33 2.80
CA THR A 374 -3.37 14.85 2.24
C THR A 374 -2.47 15.40 3.34
N GLY A 375 -3.04 16.15 4.29
CA GLY A 375 -2.34 16.65 5.47
C GLY A 375 -1.83 15.50 6.37
N ALA A 376 -2.69 14.51 6.64
CA ALA A 376 -2.32 13.34 7.43
C ALA A 376 -1.19 12.53 6.79
N ARG A 377 -1.26 12.31 5.46
CA ARG A 377 -0.21 11.64 4.68
C ARG A 377 1.12 12.37 4.82
N LEU A 378 1.14 13.70 4.67
CA LEU A 378 2.36 14.50 4.81
C LEU A 378 2.96 14.39 6.21
N LEU A 379 2.13 14.41 7.26
CA LEU A 379 2.58 14.32 8.64
C LEU A 379 3.13 12.92 8.97
N VAL A 380 2.41 11.86 8.59
CA VAL A 380 2.83 10.48 8.83
C VAL A 380 4.12 10.16 8.07
N THR A 381 4.21 10.52 6.79
CA THR A 381 5.44 10.28 6.00
C THR A 381 6.63 11.08 6.53
N ARG A 382 6.44 12.32 6.99
CA ARG A 382 7.52 13.10 7.66
C ARG A 382 7.96 12.48 8.97
N PHE A 383 7.02 11.97 9.76
CA PHE A 383 7.30 11.25 11.00
C PHE A 383 8.10 9.98 10.72
N LEU A 384 7.64 9.12 9.81
CA LEU A 384 8.32 7.88 9.45
C LEU A 384 9.74 8.13 8.94
N ARG A 385 9.98 9.21 8.17
CA ARG A 385 11.31 9.59 7.71
C ARG A 385 12.29 9.90 8.84
N HIS A 386 11.82 10.40 9.99
CA HIS A 386 12.67 10.66 11.16
C HIS A 386 12.72 9.47 12.12
N PHE A 387 11.64 8.69 12.18
CA PHE A 387 11.49 7.59 13.11
C PHE A 387 12.26 6.33 12.65
N ILE A 388 12.24 6.01 11.36
CA ILE A 388 12.87 4.81 10.80
C ILE A 388 14.36 5.09 10.54
N ASN A 389 15.20 4.70 11.50
CA ASN A 389 16.68 4.73 11.45
C ASN A 389 17.31 3.32 11.35
N VAL A 390 16.51 2.28 11.57
CA VAL A 390 16.91 0.86 11.62
C VAL A 390 15.93 0.03 10.80
N GLY A 391 16.41 -0.74 9.82
CA GLY A 391 15.58 -1.51 8.89
C GLY A 391 15.01 -0.70 7.71
N CYS A 392 14.13 -1.32 6.92
CA CYS A 392 13.54 -0.72 5.72
C CYS A 392 12.00 -0.88 5.72
N LEU A 393 11.30 0.24 5.58
CA LEU A 393 9.85 0.32 5.42
C LEU A 393 9.53 1.01 4.09
N ILE A 394 8.81 0.32 3.22
CA ILE A 394 8.33 0.88 1.95
C ILE A 394 6.80 0.98 2.00
N LEU A 395 6.22 2.15 1.72
CA LEU A 395 4.79 2.30 1.47
C LEU A 395 4.54 2.40 -0.03
N LEU A 396 3.69 1.53 -0.56
CA LEU A 396 3.20 1.52 -1.93
C LEU A 396 1.73 1.93 -1.92
N GLU A 397 1.41 3.13 -2.39
CA GLU A 397 0.01 3.57 -2.53
C GLU A 397 -0.59 3.01 -3.83
N GLU A 398 -1.90 2.76 -3.85
CA GLU A 398 -2.58 2.34 -5.08
C GLU A 398 -2.33 3.30 -6.25
N GLY A 399 -2.13 4.61 -6.01
CA GLY A 399 -1.75 5.63 -7.01
C GLY A 399 -0.30 5.58 -7.52
N GLY A 400 0.43 4.48 -7.28
CA GLY A 400 1.82 4.31 -7.72
C GLY A 400 2.84 5.14 -6.95
N THR A 401 2.42 5.92 -5.94
CA THR A 401 3.33 6.69 -5.10
C THR A 401 4.07 5.73 -4.16
N ILE A 402 5.40 5.83 -4.16
CA ILE A 402 6.29 5.01 -3.34
C ILE A 402 6.99 5.89 -2.31
N PHE A 403 6.85 5.56 -1.03
CA PHE A 403 7.65 6.15 0.03
C PHE A 403 8.64 5.11 0.55
N ASN A 404 9.94 5.36 0.38
CA ASN A 404 11.00 4.54 0.96
C ASN A 404 11.53 5.20 2.25
N PHE A 405 11.52 4.44 3.35
CA PHE A 405 12.09 4.82 4.63
C PHE A 405 13.15 3.77 5.00
N GLU A 406 14.41 4.14 4.87
CA GLU A 406 15.54 3.22 5.06
C GLU A 406 16.51 3.78 6.09
N GLY A 407 16.83 2.94 7.08
CA GLY A 407 17.77 3.24 8.13
C GLY A 407 19.22 3.14 7.66
N SER A 408 20.10 3.99 8.18
CA SER A 408 21.54 3.99 7.87
C SER A 408 22.34 2.89 8.58
N THR A 409 21.67 2.05 9.37
CA THR A 409 22.32 1.08 10.26
C THR A 409 22.28 -0.33 9.66
N GLU A 410 23.43 -0.87 9.25
CA GLU A 410 23.58 -2.25 8.71
C GLU A 410 23.18 -3.37 9.69
N ARG A 411 22.92 -3.03 10.96
CA ARG A 411 22.68 -4.01 12.03
C ARG A 411 21.31 -4.69 12.01
N CYS A 412 20.37 -4.25 11.17
CA CYS A 412 19.00 -4.79 11.16
C CYS A 412 18.50 -4.99 9.72
N SER A 413 18.28 -6.26 9.35
CA SER A 413 17.90 -6.66 7.99
C SER A 413 16.38 -6.74 7.76
N TYR A 414 15.55 -6.29 8.70
CA TYR A 414 14.09 -6.37 8.52
C TYR A 414 13.63 -5.37 7.47
N ARG A 415 13.00 -5.90 6.43
CA ARG A 415 12.38 -5.16 5.35
C ARG A 415 10.89 -5.49 5.32
N THR A 416 10.06 -4.48 5.19
CA THR A 416 8.62 -4.64 4.99
C THR A 416 8.09 -3.66 3.94
N VAL A 417 7.13 -4.14 3.15
CA VAL A 417 6.50 -3.38 2.08
C VAL A 417 4.99 -3.39 2.33
N ILE A 418 4.45 -2.24 2.70
CA ILE A 418 3.03 -2.00 2.93
C ILE A 418 2.40 -1.54 1.61
N LYS A 419 1.30 -2.17 1.22
CA LYS A 419 0.44 -1.73 0.11
C LYS A 419 -0.76 -1.00 0.69
N VAL A 420 -0.79 0.33 0.56
CA VAL A 420 -1.85 1.19 1.08
C VAL A 420 -2.98 1.25 0.06
N HIS A 421 -4.14 0.72 0.43
CA HIS A 421 -5.36 0.67 -0.39
C HIS A 421 -6.27 1.89 -0.15
N SER A 422 -6.20 2.48 1.05
CA SER A 422 -7.10 3.55 1.48
C SER A 422 -6.33 4.70 2.14
N PRO A 423 -6.55 5.97 1.75
CA PRO A 423 -5.96 7.14 2.41
C PRO A 423 -6.32 7.25 3.90
N GLN A 424 -7.41 6.59 4.34
CA GLN A 424 -7.82 6.51 5.75
C GLN A 424 -6.73 5.90 6.63
N PHE A 425 -5.85 5.06 6.07
CA PHE A 425 -4.65 4.56 6.74
C PHE A 425 -3.88 5.70 7.45
N TYR A 426 -3.56 6.77 6.71
CA TYR A 426 -2.78 7.89 7.25
C TYR A 426 -3.55 8.64 8.34
N TRP A 427 -4.85 8.83 8.14
CA TRP A 427 -5.69 9.51 9.12
C TRP A 427 -5.78 8.71 10.43
N LYS A 428 -6.03 7.40 10.35
CA LYS A 428 -6.11 6.51 11.51
C LYS A 428 -4.79 6.44 12.26
N VAL A 429 -3.67 6.23 11.55
CA VAL A 429 -2.33 6.20 12.16
C VAL A 429 -2.00 7.55 12.83
N MET A 430 -2.33 8.68 12.19
CA MET A 430 -2.08 10.00 12.76
C MET A 430 -2.92 10.27 14.03
N THR A 431 -4.20 9.89 14.03
CA THR A 431 -5.16 10.25 15.09
C THR A 431 -5.23 9.26 16.25
N GLN A 432 -4.91 7.99 16.00
CA GLN A 432 -5.09 6.89 16.96
C GLN A 432 -3.83 6.03 17.14
N ALA A 433 -2.69 6.42 16.55
CA ALA A 433 -1.39 5.77 16.72
C ALA A 433 -1.43 4.23 16.53
N ASP A 434 -1.15 3.47 17.57
CA ASP A 434 -1.14 2.00 17.57
C ASP A 434 -2.52 1.38 17.34
N LEU A 435 -3.55 1.90 18.01
CA LEU A 435 -4.95 1.51 17.74
C LEU A 435 -5.37 1.88 16.32
N GLY A 436 -4.88 3.01 15.81
CA GLY A 436 -5.10 3.44 14.43
C GLY A 436 -4.48 2.51 13.40
N LEU A 437 -3.25 2.05 13.67
CA LEU A 437 -2.57 1.06 12.83
C LEU A 437 -3.31 -0.29 12.83
N ALA A 438 -3.76 -0.75 14.00
CA ALA A 438 -4.55 -1.96 14.13
C ALA A 438 -5.89 -1.85 13.40
N ASP A 439 -6.64 -0.77 13.62
CA ASP A 439 -7.92 -0.53 12.97
C ASP A 439 -7.77 -0.41 11.45
N ALA A 440 -6.71 0.23 10.96
CA ALA A 440 -6.42 0.31 9.53
C ALA A 440 -6.17 -1.08 8.93
N TYR A 441 -5.42 -1.95 9.61
CA TYR A 441 -5.18 -3.32 9.16
C TYR A 441 -6.47 -4.16 9.19
N ILE A 442 -7.24 -4.11 10.28
CA ILE A 442 -8.49 -4.87 10.46
C ILE A 442 -9.53 -4.48 9.42
N ASN A 443 -9.60 -3.21 9.03
CA ASN A 443 -10.51 -2.76 7.99
C ASN A 443 -10.00 -3.01 6.57
N GLY A 444 -8.76 -3.47 6.40
CA GLY A 444 -8.17 -3.72 5.08
C GLY A 444 -7.71 -2.44 4.36
N ASP A 445 -7.45 -1.35 5.10
CA ASP A 445 -6.96 -0.09 4.53
C ASP A 445 -5.53 -0.24 3.95
N PHE A 446 -4.80 -1.27 4.38
CA PHE A 446 -3.52 -1.66 3.80
C PHE A 446 -3.28 -3.17 3.94
N THR A 447 -2.41 -3.70 3.08
CA THR A 447 -1.90 -5.08 3.14
C THR A 447 -0.37 -5.09 3.04
N PHE A 448 0.25 -6.27 3.00
CA PHE A 448 1.69 -6.42 2.83
C PHE A 448 2.01 -7.12 1.51
N ALA A 449 3.14 -6.76 0.90
CA ALA A 449 3.64 -7.48 -0.27
C ALA A 449 4.03 -8.93 0.10
N ASP A 450 4.64 -9.10 1.27
CA ASP A 450 4.89 -10.40 1.89
C ASP A 450 3.75 -10.71 2.87
N LYS A 451 2.94 -11.72 2.53
CA LYS A 451 1.76 -12.11 3.32
C LYS A 451 2.11 -12.92 4.58
N ASP A 452 3.31 -13.48 4.68
CA ASP A 452 3.69 -14.39 5.75
C ASP A 452 4.47 -13.70 6.85
N GLU A 453 5.42 -12.85 6.47
CA GLU A 453 6.34 -12.16 7.41
C GLU A 453 6.16 -10.64 7.41
N GLY A 454 5.41 -10.06 6.47
CA GLY A 454 5.30 -8.60 6.30
C GLY A 454 4.83 -7.85 7.55
N LEU A 455 3.79 -8.34 8.22
CA LEU A 455 3.24 -7.74 9.44
C LEU A 455 4.17 -7.92 10.65
N LEU A 456 4.74 -9.11 10.82
CA LEU A 456 5.75 -9.36 11.86
C LEU A 456 6.97 -8.45 11.66
N ASN A 457 7.48 -8.34 10.43
CA ASN A 457 8.61 -7.47 10.09
C ASN A 457 8.29 -6.00 10.36
N LEU A 458 7.05 -5.55 10.12
CA LEU A 458 6.64 -4.20 10.48
C LEU A 458 6.80 -3.96 11.98
N PHE A 459 6.27 -4.83 12.83
CA PHE A 459 6.45 -4.68 14.28
C PHE A 459 7.92 -4.73 14.69
N MET A 460 8.71 -5.63 14.11
CA MET A 460 10.15 -5.71 14.40
C MET A 460 10.89 -4.41 14.05
N VAL A 461 10.58 -3.80 12.90
CA VAL A 461 11.13 -2.50 12.49
C VAL A 461 10.70 -1.41 13.48
N LEU A 462 9.41 -1.34 13.81
CA LEU A 462 8.90 -0.32 14.71
C LEU A 462 9.50 -0.46 16.13
N ILE A 463 9.64 -1.70 16.65
CA ILE A 463 10.25 -1.99 17.96
C ILE A 463 11.71 -1.56 17.98
N ALA A 464 12.49 -1.95 16.95
CA ALA A 464 13.91 -1.62 16.87
C ALA A 464 14.15 -0.11 16.88
N ASN A 465 13.31 0.67 16.18
CA ASN A 465 13.44 2.12 16.09
C ASN A 465 13.03 2.86 17.36
N ARG A 466 12.06 2.33 18.11
CA ARG A 466 11.72 2.85 19.44
C ARG A 466 12.92 2.78 20.38
N ASP A 467 13.57 1.62 20.44
CA ASP A 467 14.63 1.36 21.44
C ASP A 467 15.97 2.03 21.05
N HIS A 468 16.17 2.35 19.77
CA HIS A 468 17.34 3.09 19.27
C HIS A 468 17.20 4.61 19.26
N SER A 469 16.00 5.15 19.51
CA SER A 469 15.77 6.60 19.56
C SER A 469 16.53 7.19 20.76
N LYS A 470 17.65 7.88 20.50
CA LYS A 470 18.43 8.57 21.55
C LYS A 470 17.50 9.49 22.36
N PRO A 471 17.63 9.58 23.70
CA PRO A 471 16.91 10.56 24.49
C PRO A 471 17.52 11.94 24.25
N SER A 472 17.31 12.52 23.07
CA SER A 472 17.61 13.92 22.83
C SER A 472 16.46 14.75 23.37
N VAL A 473 16.82 15.70 24.25
CA VAL A 473 15.98 16.70 24.93
C VAL A 473 15.60 16.31 26.37
N SER A 474 16.43 16.76 27.31
CA SER A 474 16.08 17.06 28.69
C SER A 474 14.99 18.13 28.73
N ILE A 475 13.71 17.73 28.70
CA ILE A 475 12.62 18.55 29.22
C ILE A 475 12.22 17.98 30.58
N THR A 476 12.37 18.83 31.57
CA THR A 476 12.02 18.65 32.97
C THR A 476 10.53 18.29 33.15
N ASN A 477 10.32 17.22 33.92
CA ASN A 477 9.19 16.93 34.81
C ASN A 477 7.72 16.96 34.34
N LYS A 478 7.05 15.83 34.65
CA LYS A 478 5.63 15.65 35.04
C LYS A 478 4.52 15.43 34.00
N SER A 479 4.80 15.20 32.71
CA SER A 479 3.76 14.73 31.76
C SER A 479 4.21 13.56 30.88
N LYS A 480 4.37 12.38 31.50
CA LYS A 480 4.68 11.10 30.83
C LYS A 480 3.53 10.09 30.87
N SER A 481 2.32 10.44 31.34
CA SER A 481 1.37 9.40 31.79
C SER A 481 0.36 8.87 30.77
N LEU A 482 0.42 9.21 29.48
CA LEU A 482 -0.68 8.92 28.53
C LEU A 482 -0.20 8.80 27.06
N ARG A 483 0.88 8.08 26.74
CA ARG A 483 1.42 8.02 25.37
C ARG A 483 1.50 6.58 24.83
N GLY A 484 1.13 6.40 23.56
CA GLY A 484 1.37 5.16 22.79
C GLY A 484 2.81 5.11 22.27
N TRP A 485 3.33 3.90 22.04
CA TRP A 485 4.76 3.62 21.88
C TRP A 485 5.46 4.10 20.59
N TRP A 486 4.74 4.70 19.64
CA TRP A 486 5.32 5.30 18.42
C TRP A 486 4.47 6.45 17.86
N THR A 487 4.09 7.37 18.73
CA THR A 487 3.13 8.44 18.42
C THR A 487 3.76 9.61 17.62
N PRO A 488 3.23 10.00 16.45
CA PRO A 488 3.59 11.26 15.78
C PRO A 488 3.18 12.47 16.62
N MET A 489 4.08 13.44 16.75
CA MET A 489 4.16 14.36 17.89
C MET A 489 3.02 15.40 18.09
N LEU A 490 1.93 15.43 17.31
CA LEU A 490 1.16 16.70 17.23
C LEU A 490 -0.34 16.74 17.57
N MET A 491 -1.13 15.65 17.69
CA MET A 491 -2.60 15.84 17.83
C MET A 491 -3.41 14.76 18.59
N THR A 492 -2.84 13.97 19.51
CA THR A 492 -3.60 12.80 20.08
C THR A 492 -3.84 12.79 21.58
N ALA A 493 -3.24 13.68 22.37
CA ALA A 493 -3.31 13.57 23.82
C ALA A 493 -4.72 13.76 24.43
N SER A 494 -5.59 14.53 23.78
CA SER A 494 -6.86 14.99 24.38
C SER A 494 -8.14 14.30 23.90
N ILE A 495 -8.19 13.76 22.68
CA ILE A 495 -9.45 13.23 22.10
C ILE A 495 -9.51 11.68 22.11
N ALA A 496 -8.42 11.01 21.75
CA ALA A 496 -8.37 9.53 21.72
C ALA A 496 -8.34 8.93 23.14
N SER A 497 -7.53 9.50 24.04
CA SER A 497 -7.42 8.98 25.41
C SER A 497 -8.75 9.08 26.15
N ALA A 498 -9.48 10.18 26.05
CA ALA A 498 -10.78 10.34 26.72
C ALA A 498 -11.82 9.35 26.20
N LYS A 499 -11.97 9.22 24.88
CA LYS A 499 -12.98 8.34 24.26
C LYS A 499 -12.78 6.87 24.62
N PHE A 500 -11.54 6.38 24.54
CA PHE A 500 -11.23 4.98 24.85
C PHE A 500 -11.09 4.73 26.34
N PHE A 501 -10.63 5.70 27.14
CA PHE A 501 -10.60 5.57 28.62
C PHE A 501 -12.00 5.41 29.20
N PHE A 502 -13.00 6.20 28.75
CA PHE A 502 -14.38 6.03 29.19
C PHE A 502 -15.02 4.72 28.70
N GLN A 503 -14.66 4.23 27.50
CA GLN A 503 -15.10 2.91 27.02
C GLN A 503 -14.42 1.74 27.76
N HIS A 504 -13.15 1.89 28.16
CA HIS A 504 -12.36 0.90 28.88
C HIS A 504 -12.83 0.74 30.33
N VAL A 505 -13.13 1.84 31.03
CA VAL A 505 -13.68 1.81 32.41
C VAL A 505 -15.09 1.20 32.45
N SER A 506 -15.83 1.26 31.34
CA SER A 506 -17.18 0.69 31.18
C SER A 506 -17.19 -0.81 30.78
N ARG A 507 -16.04 -1.37 30.40
CA ARG A 507 -15.89 -2.77 29.93
C ARG A 507 -14.99 -3.59 30.87
N GLN A 508 -15.35 -3.64 32.15
CA GLN A 508 -14.72 -4.60 33.07
C GLN A 508 -15.14 -6.02 32.71
N ASN A 509 -14.17 -6.85 32.32
CA ASN A 509 -14.41 -8.28 32.13
C ASN A 509 -14.52 -8.98 33.49
N THR A 510 -15.53 -9.84 33.57
CA THR A 510 -15.73 -10.84 34.61
C THR A 510 -14.85 -12.06 34.37
N LEU A 511 -14.81 -12.93 35.38
CA LEU A 511 -13.92 -14.08 35.63
C LEU A 511 -13.94 -15.23 34.58
N THR A 512 -14.20 -14.94 33.32
CA THR A 512 -14.41 -15.93 32.25
C THR A 512 -13.62 -15.58 31.00
N GLN A 513 -12.36 -16.04 30.90
CA GLN A 513 -11.68 -16.59 29.69
C GLN A 513 -10.16 -16.37 29.71
N ALA A 514 -9.38 -17.47 29.81
CA ALA A 514 -8.16 -17.72 29.00
C ALA A 514 -7.54 -19.10 29.31
N ARG A 515 -6.95 -19.73 28.29
CA ARG A 515 -6.27 -21.04 28.17
C ARG A 515 -5.15 -20.84 27.14
N ARG A 516 -4.07 -21.62 26.96
CA ARG A 516 -3.53 -22.89 27.48
C ARG A 516 -2.08 -22.96 26.99
N ASN A 517 -1.16 -23.60 27.73
CA ASN A 517 -0.08 -24.41 27.15
C ASN A 517 0.56 -25.27 28.25
N ILE A 518 0.54 -26.61 28.15
CA ILE A 518 1.07 -27.49 29.21
C ILE A 518 1.66 -28.77 28.61
N SER A 519 2.98 -28.92 28.75
CA SER A 519 3.67 -30.22 28.76
C SER A 519 5.06 -30.17 29.44
N ARG A 520 5.56 -29.01 29.89
CA ARG A 520 6.88 -28.86 30.52
C ARG A 520 6.85 -28.55 32.04
N HIS A 521 5.67 -28.36 32.61
CA HIS A 521 5.50 -27.82 33.98
C HIS A 521 5.90 -28.80 35.11
N TYR A 522 6.23 -30.05 34.79
CA TYR A 522 6.21 -31.15 35.78
C TYR A 522 7.58 -31.63 36.24
N ASP A 523 8.56 -31.60 35.35
CA ASP A 523 9.92 -32.07 35.69
C ASP A 523 10.53 -31.16 36.77
N LEU A 524 10.06 -29.92 36.86
CA LEU A 524 10.47 -28.94 37.87
C LEU A 524 9.84 -29.17 39.25
N ALA A 525 8.83 -30.04 39.39
CA ALA A 525 8.02 -30.13 40.60
C ALA A 525 8.19 -31.36 41.47
N ILE A 526 8.93 -32.37 41.01
CA ILE A 526 9.18 -33.63 41.72
C ILE A 526 7.90 -34.15 42.41
N ILE A 527 6.87 -34.48 41.62
CA ILE A 527 5.56 -34.94 42.12
C ILE A 527 5.53 -36.47 42.14
N ASP A 528 5.13 -37.06 43.28
CA ASP A 528 4.89 -38.50 43.42
C ASP A 528 3.42 -38.85 43.75
N LYS A 529 3.12 -40.14 43.85
CA LYS A 529 1.76 -40.67 44.14
C LYS A 529 1.15 -40.20 45.47
N ASN A 530 1.97 -39.78 46.43
CA ASN A 530 1.52 -39.36 47.76
C ASN A 530 1.16 -37.87 47.81
N HIS A 531 1.42 -37.12 46.74
CA HIS A 531 1.12 -35.70 46.68
C HIS A 531 -0.36 -35.44 46.35
N GLU A 532 -0.89 -34.34 46.88
CA GLU A 532 -2.18 -33.77 46.47
C GLU A 532 -1.93 -32.45 45.74
N VAL A 533 -2.41 -32.34 44.50
CA VAL A 533 -2.15 -31.21 43.60
C VAL A 533 -3.41 -30.39 43.36
N LEU A 534 -3.31 -29.07 43.52
CA LEU A 534 -4.35 -28.10 43.21
C LEU A 534 -3.98 -27.27 41.97
N GLU A 535 -4.78 -27.33 40.92
CA GLU A 535 -4.65 -26.46 39.74
C GLU A 535 -5.73 -25.36 39.75
N ILE A 536 -5.29 -24.11 39.78
CA ILE A 536 -6.16 -22.95 39.64
C ILE A 536 -6.23 -22.58 38.15
N GLY A 537 -7.41 -22.70 37.55
CA GLY A 537 -7.61 -22.51 36.11
C GLY A 537 -7.40 -23.79 35.30
N SER A 538 -8.06 -24.89 35.70
CA SER A 538 -7.85 -26.27 35.19
C SER A 538 -8.06 -26.50 33.68
N GLY A 539 -8.52 -25.46 32.98
CA GLY A 539 -8.73 -25.49 31.55
C GLY A 539 -9.64 -26.64 31.14
N TRP A 540 -9.32 -27.37 30.06
CA TRP A 540 -10.13 -28.54 29.61
C TRP A 540 -9.68 -29.86 30.26
N GLY A 541 -9.00 -29.84 31.42
CA GLY A 541 -8.61 -31.04 32.17
C GLY A 541 -7.41 -31.83 31.61
N SER A 542 -6.66 -31.30 30.65
CA SER A 542 -5.49 -32.00 30.08
C SER A 542 -4.35 -32.14 31.09
N LEU A 543 -4.11 -31.13 31.95
CA LEU A 543 -3.13 -31.20 33.03
C LEU A 543 -3.54 -32.29 34.03
N ALA A 544 -4.81 -32.30 34.46
CA ALA A 544 -5.36 -33.34 35.32
C ALA A 544 -5.08 -34.76 34.80
N ILE A 545 -5.40 -35.03 33.54
CA ILE A 545 -5.27 -36.37 32.95
C ILE A 545 -3.82 -36.80 32.87
N GLU A 546 -2.93 -35.94 32.37
CA GLU A 546 -1.53 -36.29 32.18
C GLU A 546 -0.82 -36.51 33.52
N LEU A 547 -1.08 -35.63 34.50
CA LEU A 547 -0.45 -35.70 35.80
C LEU A 547 -0.86 -36.95 36.57
N VAL A 548 -2.17 -37.20 36.67
CA VAL A 548 -2.69 -38.39 37.40
C VAL A 548 -2.23 -39.68 36.72
N LYS A 549 -2.17 -39.74 35.38
CA LYS A 549 -1.66 -40.91 34.66
C LYS A 549 -0.18 -41.19 34.94
N ARG A 550 0.66 -40.15 35.03
CA ARG A 550 2.11 -40.29 35.21
C ARG A 550 2.50 -40.59 36.65
N THR A 551 1.90 -39.88 37.61
CA THR A 551 2.35 -39.92 39.01
C THR A 551 1.43 -40.72 39.92
N GLY A 552 0.17 -40.92 39.52
CA GLY A 552 -0.88 -41.49 40.38
C GLY A 552 -1.28 -40.58 41.54
N CYS A 553 -0.90 -39.29 41.51
CA CYS A 553 -1.18 -38.35 42.59
C CYS A 553 -2.68 -37.98 42.66
N LYS A 554 -3.10 -37.42 43.80
CA LYS A 554 -4.46 -36.88 43.92
C LYS A 554 -4.50 -35.49 43.28
N TYR A 555 -5.55 -35.19 42.54
CA TYR A 555 -5.65 -33.94 41.79
C TYR A 555 -7.00 -33.24 42.02
N THR A 556 -6.95 -31.92 42.21
CA THR A 556 -8.11 -31.02 42.29
C THR A 556 -7.92 -29.87 41.30
N GLY A 557 -8.87 -29.67 40.40
CA GLY A 557 -8.84 -28.58 39.42
C GLY A 557 -10.00 -27.61 39.63
N ILE A 558 -9.73 -26.31 39.61
CA ILE A 558 -10.75 -25.26 39.74
C ILE A 558 -10.87 -24.52 38.40
N THR A 559 -12.10 -24.37 37.90
CA THR A 559 -12.42 -23.53 36.73
C THR A 559 -13.72 -22.76 36.97
N LEU A 560 -13.84 -21.58 36.37
CA LEU A 560 -15.01 -20.72 36.48
C LEU A 560 -15.97 -20.87 35.31
N SER A 561 -15.65 -21.70 34.33
CA SER A 561 -16.49 -21.90 33.16
C SER A 561 -17.09 -23.29 33.15
N GLU A 562 -18.42 -23.34 33.14
CA GLU A 562 -19.20 -24.58 33.15
C GLU A 562 -18.90 -25.47 31.94
N GLU A 563 -18.71 -24.87 30.75
CA GLU A 563 -18.35 -25.61 29.54
C GLU A 563 -16.97 -26.26 29.65
N GLN A 564 -16.04 -25.59 30.35
CA GLN A 564 -14.74 -26.16 30.64
C GLN A 564 -14.83 -27.37 31.55
N LEU A 565 -15.63 -27.26 32.61
CA LEU A 565 -15.88 -28.32 33.56
C LEU A 565 -16.53 -29.53 32.87
N LYS A 566 -17.62 -29.33 32.12
CA LYS A 566 -18.34 -30.41 31.39
C LYS A 566 -17.41 -31.21 30.49
N LEU A 567 -16.58 -30.53 29.69
CA LEU A 567 -15.65 -31.23 28.79
C LEU A 567 -14.45 -31.84 29.53
N ALA A 568 -13.94 -31.19 30.59
CA ALA A 568 -12.87 -31.75 31.41
C ALA A 568 -13.32 -33.05 32.09
N GLU A 569 -14.50 -33.05 32.70
CA GLU A 569 -15.10 -34.25 33.29
C GLU A 569 -15.31 -35.36 32.26
N LYS A 570 -15.80 -35.01 31.06
CA LYS A 570 -15.93 -35.98 29.97
C LYS A 570 -14.58 -36.61 29.63
N LYS A 571 -13.52 -35.81 29.44
CA LYS A 571 -12.18 -36.32 29.11
C LYS A 571 -11.56 -37.15 30.24
N VAL A 572 -11.81 -36.80 31.50
CA VAL A 572 -11.35 -37.56 32.67
C VAL A 572 -12.06 -38.92 32.73
N ARG A 573 -13.39 -38.96 32.49
CA ARG A 573 -14.16 -40.20 32.38
C ARG A 573 -13.68 -41.07 31.22
N ASP A 574 -13.51 -40.49 30.03
CA ASP A 574 -13.01 -41.20 28.84
C ASP A 574 -11.58 -41.75 29.05
N ALA A 575 -10.79 -41.12 29.93
CA ALA A 575 -9.46 -41.59 30.32
C ALA A 575 -9.45 -42.65 31.44
N GLY A 576 -10.62 -43.06 31.95
CA GLY A 576 -10.76 -44.08 32.99
C GLY A 576 -10.35 -43.63 34.40
N LEU A 577 -10.27 -42.32 34.63
CA LEU A 577 -9.86 -41.73 35.91
C LEU A 577 -11.09 -41.35 36.75
N GLN A 578 -11.04 -41.58 38.07
CA GLN A 578 -12.14 -41.20 38.98
C GLN A 578 -12.10 -39.70 39.30
N VAL A 579 -13.29 -39.08 39.37
CA VAL A 579 -13.46 -37.68 39.80
C VAL A 579 -13.68 -37.69 41.32
N PRO A 580 -12.78 -37.09 42.13
CA PRO A 580 -12.99 -37.05 43.58
C PRO A 580 -14.09 -36.05 43.95
N ASN A 581 -15.08 -36.50 44.73
CA ASN A 581 -16.07 -35.65 45.38
C ASN A 581 -15.58 -35.24 46.77
N ALA A 582 -14.82 -34.14 46.87
CA ALA A 582 -14.69 -33.24 48.05
C ALA A 582 -13.42 -32.39 47.96
N ILE A 583 -13.47 -31.18 48.55
CA ILE A 583 -12.33 -30.29 48.78
C ILE A 583 -11.75 -30.62 50.18
N PRO A 584 -10.55 -31.21 50.31
CA PRO A 584 -9.88 -31.38 51.59
C PRO A 584 -9.04 -30.14 51.96
N LYS A 585 -8.81 -29.93 53.27
CA LYS A 585 -7.79 -28.99 53.76
C LYS A 585 -6.40 -29.60 53.55
N LEU A 586 -5.57 -28.94 52.76
CA LEU A 586 -4.23 -29.40 52.34
C LEU A 586 -3.09 -28.91 53.26
N PRO A 587 -2.13 -29.77 53.64
CA PRO A 587 -0.79 -29.35 54.08
C PRO A 587 0.12 -29.16 52.84
N TYR A 588 0.47 -27.91 52.50
CA TYR A 588 1.12 -27.51 51.24
C TYR A 588 2.65 -27.69 51.22
N ILE A 589 3.22 -28.10 50.08
CA ILE A 589 4.69 -28.25 49.93
C ILE A 589 5.32 -27.39 48.81
N ASP A 590 4.80 -27.24 47.58
CA ASP A 590 5.36 -26.27 46.58
C ASP A 590 4.29 -25.66 45.66
N THR A 591 4.50 -24.44 45.13
CA THR A 591 3.54 -23.69 44.28
C THR A 591 4.16 -23.26 42.95
N TYR A 592 3.48 -23.55 41.83
CA TYR A 592 3.93 -23.22 40.47
C TYR A 592 3.05 -22.12 39.87
N ALA A 593 3.67 -21.13 39.24
CA ALA A 593 2.96 -20.04 38.55
C ALA A 593 3.53 -19.82 37.13
N LEU A 594 2.64 -19.67 36.15
CA LEU A 594 2.98 -19.24 34.79
C LEU A 594 2.30 -17.90 34.50
N PHE A 595 3.04 -16.92 34.00
CA PHE A 595 2.44 -15.66 33.55
C PHE A 595 3.24 -14.97 32.44
N ILE A 596 2.50 -14.37 31.52
CA ILE A 596 3.04 -13.42 30.55
C ILE A 596 3.33 -12.11 31.27
N SER A 597 4.49 -11.54 30.98
CA SER A 597 5.01 -10.36 31.65
C SER A 597 5.43 -9.27 30.68
N ILE A 598 5.49 -8.06 31.21
CA ILE A 598 6.07 -6.90 30.54
C ILE A 598 7.31 -6.41 31.31
N PRO A 599 8.35 -5.88 30.63
CA PRO A 599 9.50 -5.29 31.30
C PRO A 599 9.10 -4.23 32.33
N ASP A 600 9.82 -4.20 33.46
CA ASP A 600 9.53 -3.32 34.60
C ASP A 600 9.42 -1.84 34.22
N GLU A 601 10.31 -1.36 33.34
CA GLU A 601 10.31 0.01 32.84
C GLU A 601 9.02 0.43 32.13
N ARG A 602 8.27 -0.54 31.56
CA ARG A 602 7.05 -0.29 30.79
C ARG A 602 5.77 -0.54 31.58
N TYR A 603 5.86 -1.19 32.74
CA TYR A 603 4.68 -1.64 33.48
C TYR A 603 3.73 -0.52 33.88
N ASP A 604 4.24 0.58 34.45
CA ASP A 604 3.40 1.68 34.92
C ASP A 604 2.74 2.46 33.77
N GLU A 605 3.39 2.53 32.61
CA GLU A 605 2.79 3.12 31.39
C GLU A 605 1.72 2.18 30.82
N TYR A 606 2.05 0.90 30.62
CA TYR A 606 1.13 -0.12 30.12
C TYR A 606 -0.14 -0.22 30.96
N ARG A 607 -0.03 -0.12 32.29
CA ARG A 607 -1.19 -0.15 33.19
C ARG A 607 -2.15 1.02 32.97
N ARG A 608 -1.65 2.18 32.50
CA ARG A 608 -2.42 3.43 32.35
C ARG A 608 -2.89 3.67 30.91
N SER A 609 -2.35 2.95 29.94
CA SER A 609 -2.75 3.05 28.53
C SER A 609 -3.77 1.97 28.14
N SER A 610 -4.54 2.27 27.09
CA SER A 610 -5.27 1.24 26.33
C SER A 610 -4.51 0.95 25.04
N ASP A 611 -4.46 -0.31 24.65
CA ASP A 611 -3.77 -0.81 23.46
C ASP A 611 -4.68 -1.79 22.69
N PHE A 612 -4.18 -2.28 21.55
CA PHE A 612 -4.90 -3.25 20.74
C PHE A 612 -5.37 -4.49 21.54
N ILE A 613 -4.53 -4.99 22.46
CA ILE A 613 -4.86 -6.18 23.25
C ILE A 613 -6.05 -5.90 24.16
N LYS A 614 -6.05 -4.79 24.90
CA LYS A 614 -7.15 -4.43 25.81
C LYS A 614 -8.43 -4.04 25.08
N GLU A 615 -8.34 -3.50 23.88
CA GLU A 615 -9.53 -3.10 23.12
C GLU A 615 -10.18 -4.25 22.36
N TYR A 616 -9.38 -5.13 21.74
CA TYR A 616 -9.89 -6.13 20.79
C TYR A 616 -9.85 -7.58 21.27
N ILE A 617 -8.90 -7.95 22.15
CA ILE A 617 -8.62 -9.35 22.47
C ILE A 617 -8.96 -9.70 23.92
N PHE A 618 -8.35 -9.00 24.88
CA PHE A 618 -8.49 -9.24 26.31
C PHE A 618 -8.87 -7.96 27.07
N PRO A 619 -10.13 -7.49 26.97
CA PRO A 619 -10.60 -6.37 27.77
C PRO A 619 -10.37 -6.59 29.27
N GLY A 620 -9.90 -5.57 29.98
CA GLY A 620 -9.52 -5.66 31.40
C GLY A 620 -8.23 -6.44 31.70
N GLY A 621 -7.58 -7.04 30.70
CA GLY A 621 -6.31 -7.75 30.88
C GLY A 621 -5.17 -6.82 31.29
N CYS A 622 -4.34 -7.27 32.25
CA CYS A 622 -3.16 -6.55 32.68
C CYS A 622 -1.97 -7.50 32.85
N LEU A 623 -0.88 -7.22 32.14
CA LEU A 623 0.37 -7.97 32.25
C LEU A 623 1.17 -7.43 33.45
N PRO A 624 1.50 -8.26 34.45
CA PRO A 624 2.39 -7.85 35.53
C PRO A 624 3.84 -7.77 35.04
N SER A 625 4.69 -7.03 35.75
CA SER A 625 6.14 -7.20 35.64
C SER A 625 6.64 -8.20 36.67
N LEU A 626 7.81 -8.80 36.41
CA LEU A 626 8.42 -9.78 37.31
C LEU A 626 8.61 -9.20 38.72
N SER A 627 9.12 -7.98 38.83
CA SER A 627 9.35 -7.35 40.14
C SER A 627 8.06 -7.13 40.92
N ARG A 628 6.94 -6.86 40.23
CA ARG A 628 5.61 -6.70 40.88
C ARG A 628 5.07 -8.03 41.39
N VAL A 629 5.24 -9.12 40.65
CA VAL A 629 4.86 -10.46 41.12
C VAL A 629 5.65 -10.85 42.37
N ILE A 630 6.97 -10.67 42.34
CA ILE A 630 7.85 -10.99 43.47
C ILE A 630 7.50 -10.12 44.69
N SER A 631 7.26 -8.82 44.48
CA SER A 631 6.89 -7.91 45.57
C SER A 631 5.54 -8.27 46.20
N ALA A 632 4.55 -8.63 45.38
CA ALA A 632 3.23 -9.05 45.87
C ALA A 632 3.30 -10.37 46.65
N MET A 633 4.10 -11.33 46.16
CA MET A 633 4.39 -12.58 46.86
C MET A 633 5.02 -12.32 48.23
N ALA A 634 6.08 -11.51 48.28
CA ALA A 634 6.80 -11.20 49.52
C ALA A 634 5.94 -10.46 50.55
N ALA A 635 5.05 -9.57 50.09
CA ALA A 635 4.17 -8.81 50.97
C ALA A 635 3.01 -9.65 51.55
N SER A 636 2.55 -10.67 50.82
CA SER A 636 1.30 -11.39 51.13
C SER A 636 1.53 -12.81 51.63
N SER A 637 2.77 -13.30 51.61
CA SER A 637 3.09 -14.68 51.93
C SER A 637 4.48 -14.82 52.55
N ARG A 638 4.78 -16.02 53.06
CA ARG A 638 6.13 -16.42 53.45
C ARG A 638 6.83 -17.23 52.36
N LEU A 639 6.33 -17.22 51.12
CA LEU A 639 6.91 -18.01 50.05
C LEU A 639 8.28 -17.43 49.62
N CYS A 640 9.19 -18.32 49.20
CA CYS A 640 10.45 -17.96 48.55
C CYS A 640 10.48 -18.50 47.12
N VAL A 641 11.20 -17.80 46.24
CA VAL A 641 11.41 -18.22 44.85
C VAL A 641 12.52 -19.28 44.85
N GLU A 642 12.20 -20.49 44.40
CA GLU A 642 13.16 -21.58 44.23
C GLU A 642 13.75 -21.60 42.82
N HIS A 643 12.89 -21.43 41.81
CA HIS A 643 13.29 -21.48 40.41
C HIS A 643 12.46 -20.50 39.58
N LEU A 644 13.12 -19.88 38.60
CA LEU A 644 12.56 -18.93 37.65
C LEU A 644 13.10 -19.23 36.25
N GLU A 645 12.21 -19.53 35.30
CA GLU A 645 12.55 -19.74 33.90
C GLU A 645 11.76 -18.78 33.00
N ASN A 646 12.40 -18.16 32.01
CA ASN A 646 11.73 -17.35 30.99
C ASN A 646 11.62 -18.13 29.67
N ILE A 647 10.41 -18.57 29.34
CA ILE A 647 10.09 -19.36 28.15
C ILE A 647 9.53 -18.52 27.00
N GLY A 648 9.63 -17.19 27.06
CA GLY A 648 9.02 -16.28 26.08
C GLY A 648 9.38 -16.59 24.61
N ILE A 649 10.63 -16.99 24.34
CA ILE A 649 11.06 -17.33 22.97
C ILE A 649 10.36 -18.59 22.41
N ASN A 650 9.96 -19.52 23.28
CA ASN A 650 9.17 -20.69 22.90
C ASN A 650 7.73 -20.27 22.56
N TYR A 651 7.21 -19.23 23.22
CA TYR A 651 5.89 -18.69 22.93
C TYR A 651 5.83 -18.00 21.57
N TYR A 652 6.90 -17.35 21.13
CA TYR A 652 7.03 -16.86 19.74
C TYR A 652 6.79 -17.99 18.72
N LYS A 653 7.47 -19.13 18.87
CA LYS A 653 7.27 -20.28 17.97
C LYS A 653 5.82 -20.76 18.00
N THR A 654 5.22 -20.83 19.19
CA THR A 654 3.82 -21.25 19.37
C THR A 654 2.86 -20.35 18.60
N LEU A 655 3.00 -19.03 18.72
CA LEU A 655 2.16 -18.06 18.02
C LEU A 655 2.30 -18.15 16.50
N ARG A 656 3.51 -18.43 15.98
CA ARG A 656 3.71 -18.63 14.54
C ARG A 656 3.01 -19.90 14.02
N HIS A 657 3.02 -20.99 14.80
CA HIS A 657 2.27 -22.19 14.44
C HIS A 657 0.75 -21.95 14.53
N TRP A 658 0.28 -21.24 15.55
CA TRP A 658 -1.14 -20.90 15.68
C TRP A 658 -1.62 -20.03 14.51
N ARG A 659 -0.85 -19.00 14.13
CA ARG A 659 -1.17 -18.19 12.95
C ARG A 659 -1.25 -19.03 11.69
N LYS A 660 -0.25 -19.86 11.43
CA LYS A 660 -0.21 -20.73 10.26
C LYS A 660 -1.45 -21.63 10.19
N ASN A 661 -1.72 -22.36 11.27
CA ASN A 661 -2.88 -23.24 11.35
C ASN A 661 -4.20 -22.47 11.20
N PHE A 662 -4.30 -21.29 11.79
CA PHE A 662 -5.50 -20.45 11.69
C PHE A 662 -5.77 -20.01 10.25
N LEU A 663 -4.73 -19.56 9.53
CA LEU A 663 -4.86 -19.12 8.14
C LEU A 663 -5.10 -20.29 7.16
N GLU A 664 -4.50 -21.46 7.41
CA GLU A 664 -4.75 -22.68 6.62
C GLU A 664 -6.21 -23.15 6.71
N ASN A 665 -6.90 -22.85 7.84
CA ASN A 665 -8.29 -23.22 8.07
C ASN A 665 -9.27 -22.04 7.87
N GLN A 666 -8.87 -21.00 7.12
CA GLN A 666 -9.67 -19.80 6.90
C GLN A 666 -11.07 -20.11 6.33
N SER A 667 -11.19 -21.05 5.39
CA SER A 667 -12.48 -21.42 4.80
C SER A 667 -13.45 -22.02 5.83
N GLU A 668 -12.95 -22.80 6.79
CA GLU A 668 -13.76 -23.36 7.87
C GLU A 668 -14.21 -22.26 8.85
N ILE A 669 -13.33 -21.31 9.15
CA ILE A 669 -13.64 -20.15 10.00
C ILE A 669 -14.75 -19.31 9.38
N LEU A 670 -14.70 -19.07 8.06
CA LEU A 670 -15.77 -18.38 7.33
C LEU A 670 -17.08 -19.17 7.37
N ALA A 671 -17.02 -20.51 7.24
CA ALA A 671 -18.19 -21.38 7.32
C ALA A 671 -18.88 -21.36 8.70
N LEU A 672 -18.12 -21.08 9.77
CA LEU A 672 -18.66 -20.88 11.13
C LEU A 672 -19.37 -19.52 11.32
N GLY A 673 -19.40 -18.66 10.29
CA GLY A 673 -20.08 -17.35 10.31
C GLY A 673 -19.18 -16.18 10.71
N PHE A 674 -17.87 -16.38 10.84
CA PHE A 674 -16.92 -15.28 11.04
C PHE A 674 -16.59 -14.59 9.71
N ASN A 675 -16.17 -13.33 9.77
CA ASN A 675 -15.88 -12.51 8.58
C ASN A 675 -14.37 -12.21 8.45
N ASP A 676 -13.97 -11.59 7.34
CA ASP A 676 -12.56 -11.25 7.11
C ASP A 676 -12.00 -10.25 8.13
N LYS A 677 -12.83 -9.40 8.74
CA LYS A 677 -12.37 -8.52 9.83
C LYS A 677 -11.92 -9.34 11.03
N PHE A 678 -12.70 -10.35 11.41
CA PHE A 678 -12.33 -11.27 12.49
C PHE A 678 -11.00 -11.98 12.19
N ILE A 679 -10.83 -12.48 10.97
CA ILE A 679 -9.58 -13.14 10.55
C ILE A 679 -8.39 -12.18 10.67
N ARG A 680 -8.51 -10.96 10.14
CA ARG A 680 -7.44 -9.94 10.24
C ARG A 680 -7.16 -9.51 11.68
N THR A 681 -8.18 -9.45 12.54
CA THR A 681 -7.99 -9.17 13.97
C THR A 681 -7.12 -10.24 14.65
N TRP A 682 -7.39 -11.51 14.39
CA TRP A 682 -6.61 -12.61 14.97
C TRP A 682 -5.21 -12.73 14.35
N GLU A 683 -5.08 -12.52 13.04
CA GLU A 683 -3.78 -12.44 12.38
C GLU A 683 -2.90 -11.34 12.99
N TYR A 684 -3.48 -10.15 13.19
CA TYR A 684 -2.80 -9.04 13.86
C TYR A 684 -2.38 -9.41 15.28
N TYR A 685 -3.26 -10.06 16.06
CA TYR A 685 -2.94 -10.53 17.40
C TYR A 685 -1.73 -11.49 17.42
N PHE A 686 -1.72 -12.50 16.54
CA PHE A 686 -0.63 -13.47 16.53
C PHE A 686 0.72 -12.81 16.22
N ASP A 687 0.77 -11.92 15.22
CA ASP A 687 2.01 -11.26 14.82
C ASP A 687 2.45 -10.16 15.79
N TYR A 688 1.51 -9.43 16.37
CA TYR A 688 1.78 -8.44 17.41
C TYR A 688 2.42 -9.10 18.64
N CYS A 689 1.82 -10.19 19.15
CA CYS A 689 2.38 -10.92 20.28
C CYS A 689 3.68 -11.64 19.92
N ALA A 690 3.78 -12.21 18.71
CA ALA A 690 4.99 -12.89 18.24
C ALA A 690 6.18 -11.92 18.18
N ALA A 691 5.97 -10.71 17.67
CA ALA A 691 6.96 -9.65 17.69
C ALA A 691 7.40 -9.32 19.13
N GLY A 692 6.42 -9.18 20.04
CA GLY A 692 6.66 -8.88 21.45
C GLY A 692 7.58 -9.90 22.14
N PHE A 693 7.31 -11.19 21.97
CA PHE A 693 8.15 -12.26 22.52
C PHE A 693 9.51 -12.38 21.81
N LYS A 694 9.53 -12.29 20.46
CA LYS A 694 10.78 -12.37 19.67
C LYS A 694 11.75 -11.25 20.03
N SER A 695 11.22 -10.05 20.30
CA SER A 695 12.00 -8.88 20.67
C SER A 695 12.28 -8.75 22.18
N ARG A 696 11.82 -9.71 23.00
CA ARG A 696 11.91 -9.67 24.47
C ARG A 696 11.21 -8.46 25.12
N THR A 697 10.28 -7.84 24.40
CA THR A 697 9.43 -6.79 24.95
C THR A 697 8.20 -7.33 25.69
N LEU A 698 7.98 -8.65 25.57
CA LEU A 698 7.17 -9.50 26.43
C LEU A 698 8.04 -10.66 26.94
N GLY A 699 7.80 -11.09 28.17
CA GLY A 699 8.36 -12.31 28.75
C GLY A 699 7.25 -13.31 29.08
N ASP A 700 7.61 -14.57 29.27
CA ASP A 700 6.69 -15.59 29.78
C ASP A 700 7.42 -16.40 30.84
N TYR A 701 7.05 -16.22 32.11
CA TYR A 701 7.81 -16.74 33.24
C TYR A 701 7.12 -17.93 33.87
N GLN A 702 7.87 -19.01 34.09
CA GLN A 702 7.54 -20.09 35.01
C GLN A 702 8.28 -19.86 36.32
N ILE A 703 7.54 -19.77 37.42
CA ILE A 703 8.10 -19.58 38.75
C ILE A 703 7.70 -20.73 39.66
N VAL A 704 8.68 -21.25 40.38
CA VAL A 704 8.52 -22.21 41.46
C VAL A 704 8.70 -21.48 42.78
N PHE A 705 7.70 -21.58 43.64
CA PHE A 705 7.71 -21.04 44.98
C PHE A 705 7.66 -22.17 46.01
N SER A 706 8.44 -22.04 47.09
CA SER A 706 8.43 -22.96 48.23
C SER A 706 8.17 -22.19 49.54
N ARG A 707 7.99 -22.93 50.65
CA ARG A 707 7.97 -22.34 52.00
C ARG A 707 9.32 -22.54 52.69
N PRO A 708 9.84 -21.53 53.41
CA PRO A 708 10.97 -21.69 54.30
C PRO A 708 10.73 -22.81 55.31
N GLY A 709 11.72 -23.69 55.50
CA GLY A 709 11.65 -24.82 56.44
C GLY A 709 10.90 -26.05 55.90
N ASN A 710 10.77 -26.20 54.58
CA ASN A 710 10.16 -27.36 53.96
C ASN A 710 10.98 -28.64 54.26
N LEU A 711 10.37 -29.59 55.00
CA LEU A 711 11.04 -30.82 55.48
C LEU A 711 11.49 -31.73 54.32
N THR A 712 10.86 -31.64 53.14
CA THR A 712 11.28 -32.39 51.94
C THR A 712 12.60 -31.87 51.36
N ALA A 713 12.95 -30.61 51.62
CA ALA A 713 14.22 -30.00 51.21
C ALA A 713 15.40 -30.33 52.15
N PHE A 714 15.16 -30.99 53.29
CA PHE A 714 16.21 -31.47 54.19
C PHE A 714 16.88 -32.79 53.75
N GLY A 715 16.47 -33.33 52.58
CA GLY A 715 17.18 -34.38 51.87
C GLY A 715 18.49 -33.89 51.20
N ASN A 716 19.05 -34.66 50.26
CA ASN A 716 20.30 -34.30 49.58
C ASN A 716 20.15 -32.97 48.79
N PRO A 717 20.88 -31.89 49.13
CA PRO A 717 20.76 -30.60 48.44
C PRO A 717 21.29 -30.61 47.00
N TYR A 718 21.92 -31.71 46.55
CA TYR A 718 22.51 -31.85 45.22
C TYR A 718 21.68 -32.69 44.24
N THR A 719 20.53 -33.25 44.64
CA THR A 719 19.52 -33.71 43.68
C THR A 719 18.77 -32.47 43.18
N GLY A 720 19.45 -31.66 42.37
CA GLY A 720 18.93 -30.40 41.85
C GLY A 720 17.70 -30.59 40.99
N PHE A 721 16.84 -29.57 40.96
CA PHE A 721 15.82 -29.41 39.93
C PHE A 721 16.46 -29.66 38.55
N PRO A 722 15.86 -30.46 37.66
CA PRO A 722 16.46 -30.75 36.38
C PRO A 722 16.76 -29.44 35.66
N SER A 723 18.04 -29.18 35.39
CA SER A 723 18.46 -28.10 34.52
C SER A 723 17.92 -28.39 33.12
N ALA A 724 17.21 -27.45 32.52
CA ALA A 724 16.70 -27.55 31.17
C ALA A 724 17.85 -27.79 30.17
N GLY A 725 18.06 -29.06 29.80
CA GLY A 725 18.85 -29.49 28.65
C GLY A 725 17.98 -29.62 27.41
#